data_AF-A0A535PBP6-F1
#
_entry.id   AF-A0A535PBP6-F1
#
_cell.length_a   1.000
_cell.length_b   1.000
_cell.length_c   1.000
_cell.angle_alpha   90.00
_cell.angle_beta   90.00
_cell.angle_gamma   90.00
#
_symmetry.space_group_name_H-M   'P 1'
#
loop_
_entity.id
_entity.type
_entity.pdbx_description
1 polymer ?
#
loop_
_entity_poly.entity_id
_entity_poly.type
_entity_poly.pdbx_seq_one_letter_code
_entity_poly.pdbx_strand_id
1 'polypeptide(L)'
;MITAPMAGRSLRLTSVASAALRLRGTALHVLGTALPTGAIVLSALTFAGYAMGLVRDRIFARTFGAGPELDAYNAAFVLPELALDVLVAGGLVAPFVPLFTGLREESAAEARAFGRTILTLAVVVMGAVSATLFVFAPETVSIIAPGFREGQRELYVGLFRVMCVTPVIFAASIVLGEVLVAERRFLAVGLAPVMYNGGIVAGTLILGERLGIFAAAVGAVIGAVLHLAIRVAGVSRTTFRPRPSLALRTRGIGTFLRLMVPKMVSHPIEPLTFLYYTALASTLGPGSVSSVSFARNFASVPVSLIGAAFSIVAFPALSVAASTGDRGAFRRVLGTNLATIAVLTVGAAVGLVVLGGLVIRVFLGGEAFDEEDVARTTTLLAVFAIAIPLESLTHLLSRAIYATRNTILPTIASMAGFAAIVVAADALAPEVGLAAVPASFAVGMAVKVAILSAALLPRVAAIGRQPATAGTDAVPGPVARRRGRGVLVLPRLRRSTLALSGLALVALAVGLVHATSEALSGASLQVAPVVTPWARVAAPADVASPSASTRPAGAAASSGTGRSPGPSAATGASPTPKPGPFAMDLYEKADYVGEFRDIWCLPAAMQTAMNVMDAGADRTSATQSRLFSLARSLAPAPDGAAEPEGWAQGLTELGYGNFEVAVQPSIKAAIHLAAKQIRATNRPAGLMVWRGAHSWVMSGFTSTADPAATDRFTVTAVRIEDVWYPRLSSIWGRSRPPDALVPVGVLDEDYLPWHRPRGTYPDKEGRFVLVIPVE
;
A
#
# COMPACT_ATOMS: atom_id res chain seq x y z
N MET A 1 68.77 24.57 11.95
CA MET A 1 67.93 23.40 12.34
C MET A 1 66.97 23.09 11.20
N ILE A 2 66.58 21.82 11.03
CA ILE A 2 66.11 21.27 9.75
C ILE A 2 64.66 21.68 9.44
N THR A 3 64.43 22.21 8.24
CA THR A 3 63.12 22.39 7.62
C THR A 3 62.94 21.37 6.49
N ALA A 4 61.89 20.55 6.55
CA ALA A 4 61.49 19.63 5.47
C ALA A 4 59.94 19.59 5.34
N PRO A 5 59.39 19.33 4.14
CA PRO A 5 58.05 19.82 3.78
C PRO A 5 56.90 18.83 3.99
N MET A 6 55.70 19.35 4.23
CA MET A 6 54.46 18.56 4.15
C MET A 6 53.95 18.48 2.71
N ALA A 7 53.80 17.27 2.18
CA ALA A 7 53.27 17.04 0.84
C ALA A 7 51.75 17.24 0.78
N GLY A 8 51.29 18.13 -0.10
CA GLY A 8 49.86 18.39 -0.32
C GLY A 8 49.15 17.22 -1.01
N ARG A 9 48.02 16.78 -0.45
CA ARG A 9 47.13 15.78 -1.06
C ARG A 9 45.83 16.45 -1.52
N SER A 10 45.78 16.89 -2.78
CA SER A 10 44.58 17.47 -3.38
C SER A 10 43.51 16.40 -3.61
N LEU A 11 42.52 16.34 -2.73
CA LEU A 11 41.31 15.53 -2.90
C LEU A 11 40.52 16.07 -4.10
N ARG A 12 40.65 15.40 -5.25
CA ARG A 12 40.03 15.81 -6.52
C ARG A 12 38.49 15.75 -6.40
N LEU A 13 37.85 16.92 -6.54
CA LEU A 13 36.39 17.11 -6.58
C LEU A 13 35.64 16.20 -7.58
N THR A 14 36.33 15.64 -8.57
CA THR A 14 35.78 14.70 -9.55
C THR A 14 35.31 13.37 -8.96
N SER A 15 35.88 12.90 -7.84
CA SER A 15 35.47 11.61 -7.24
C SER A 15 34.05 11.67 -6.67
N VAL A 16 33.73 12.73 -5.94
CA VAL A 16 32.41 12.93 -5.29
C VAL A 16 31.31 13.10 -6.34
N ALA A 17 31.55 13.91 -7.39
CA ALA A 17 30.62 14.05 -8.51
C ALA A 17 30.37 12.70 -9.22
N SER A 18 31.42 11.91 -9.46
CA SER A 18 31.28 10.57 -10.07
C SER A 18 30.55 9.57 -9.17
N ALA A 19 30.71 9.66 -7.85
CA ALA A 19 30.00 8.83 -6.88
C ALA A 19 28.51 9.21 -6.81
N ALA A 20 28.18 10.50 -6.81
CA ALA A 20 26.80 10.99 -6.87
C ALA A 20 26.09 10.59 -8.17
N LEU A 21 26.78 10.67 -9.32
CA LEU A 21 26.26 10.20 -10.61
C LEU A 21 26.04 8.69 -10.65
N ARG A 22 26.96 7.89 -10.10
CA ARG A 22 26.80 6.43 -9.96
C ARG A 22 25.64 6.09 -9.03
N LEU A 23 25.53 6.72 -7.86
CA LEU A 23 24.41 6.53 -6.92
C LEU A 23 23.07 6.91 -7.56
N ARG A 24 23.01 8.00 -8.32
CA ARG A 24 21.81 8.40 -9.09
C ARG A 24 21.47 7.36 -10.17
N GLY A 25 22.46 6.84 -10.89
CA GLY A 25 22.29 5.76 -11.87
C GLY A 25 21.75 4.48 -11.24
N THR A 26 22.36 4.00 -10.16
CA THR A 26 21.91 2.79 -9.45
C THR A 26 20.54 2.98 -8.83
N ALA A 27 20.25 4.14 -8.22
CA ALA A 27 18.93 4.43 -7.65
C ALA A 27 17.83 4.45 -8.73
N LEU A 28 18.06 5.11 -9.88
CA LEU A 28 17.13 5.12 -11.00
C LEU A 28 16.95 3.71 -11.60
N HIS A 29 18.03 2.92 -11.71
CA HIS A 29 17.95 1.57 -12.23
C HIS A 29 17.20 0.61 -11.29
N VAL A 30 17.37 0.76 -9.97
CA VAL A 30 16.62 0.01 -8.94
C VAL A 30 15.16 0.45 -8.88
N LEU A 31 14.84 1.75 -8.97
CA LEU A 31 13.45 2.19 -9.10
C LEU A 31 12.78 1.62 -10.36
N GLY A 32 13.52 1.57 -11.48
CA GLY A 32 13.02 1.06 -12.77
C GLY A 32 12.82 -0.46 -12.83
N THR A 33 13.52 -1.24 -12.00
CA THR A 33 13.38 -2.72 -11.97
C THR A 33 12.55 -3.24 -10.80
N ALA A 34 12.43 -2.48 -9.70
CA ALA A 34 11.70 -2.92 -8.50
C ALA A 34 10.24 -2.42 -8.41
N LEU A 35 9.88 -1.35 -9.11
CA LEU A 35 8.51 -0.81 -9.10
C LEU A 35 7.78 -1.12 -10.41
N PRO A 36 6.58 -1.72 -10.38
CA PRO A 36 5.75 -1.87 -11.56
C PRO A 36 5.51 -0.51 -12.22
N THR A 37 5.60 -0.42 -13.55
CA THR A 37 5.46 0.85 -14.30
C THR A 37 4.20 1.64 -13.92
N GLY A 38 3.09 0.93 -13.63
CA GLY A 38 1.85 1.54 -13.15
C GLY A 38 1.94 2.24 -11.79
N ALA A 39 2.78 1.75 -10.87
CA ALA A 39 3.02 2.38 -9.58
C ALA A 39 3.83 3.69 -9.72
N ILE A 40 4.85 3.70 -10.60
CA ILE A 40 5.63 4.91 -10.91
C ILE A 40 4.72 5.98 -11.52
N VAL A 41 3.91 5.60 -12.52
CA VAL A 41 2.93 6.50 -13.16
C VAL A 41 1.93 7.04 -12.15
N LEU A 42 1.37 6.19 -11.27
CA LEU A 42 0.41 6.63 -10.26
C LEU A 42 1.05 7.59 -9.26
N SER A 43 2.25 7.30 -8.74
CA SER A 43 2.97 8.18 -7.82
C SER A 43 3.30 9.55 -8.44
N ALA A 44 3.74 9.58 -9.70
CA ALA A 44 4.03 10.83 -10.41
C ALA A 44 2.76 11.67 -10.64
N LEU A 45 1.64 11.03 -11.00
CA LEU A 45 0.37 11.71 -11.19
C LEU A 45 -0.25 12.19 -9.86
N THR A 46 -0.12 11.43 -8.78
CA THR A 46 -0.52 11.86 -7.43
C THR A 46 0.28 13.09 -7.00
N PHE A 47 1.60 13.12 -7.27
CA PHE A 47 2.42 14.31 -7.01
C PHE A 47 1.98 15.52 -7.86
N ALA A 48 1.65 15.31 -9.14
CA ALA A 48 1.05 16.36 -9.98
C ALA A 48 -0.30 16.85 -9.42
N GLY A 49 -1.09 15.95 -8.81
CA GLY A 49 -2.33 16.29 -8.11
C GLY A 49 -2.10 17.22 -6.92
N TYR A 50 -1.10 16.94 -6.08
CA TYR A 50 -0.69 17.82 -4.98
C TYR A 50 -0.14 19.17 -5.47
N ALA A 51 0.69 19.18 -6.52
CA ALA A 51 1.18 20.41 -7.13
C ALA A 51 0.03 21.29 -7.66
N MET A 52 -0.96 20.68 -8.32
CA MET A 52 -2.16 21.38 -8.79
C MET A 52 -3.03 21.89 -7.62
N GLY A 53 -3.06 21.17 -6.49
CA GLY A 53 -3.69 21.63 -5.24
C GLY A 53 -2.99 22.86 -4.65
N LEU A 54 -1.66 22.90 -4.65
CA LEU A 54 -0.90 24.09 -4.23
C LEU A 54 -1.14 25.30 -5.16
N VAL A 55 -1.29 25.06 -6.47
CA VAL A 55 -1.69 26.11 -7.43
C VAL A 55 -3.10 26.62 -7.11
N ARG A 56 -4.07 25.74 -6.81
CA ARG A 56 -5.41 26.13 -6.34
C ARG A 56 -5.33 27.00 -5.10
N ASP A 57 -4.58 26.58 -4.08
CA ASP A 57 -4.45 27.31 -2.82
C ASP A 57 -3.83 28.70 -3.02
N ARG A 58 -2.82 28.82 -3.90
CA ARG A 58 -2.26 30.11 -4.33
C ARG A 58 -3.28 31.00 -5.04
N ILE A 59 -4.12 30.44 -5.92
CA ILE A 59 -5.17 31.21 -6.60
C ILE A 59 -6.24 31.66 -5.60
N PHE A 60 -6.64 30.82 -4.65
CA PHE A 60 -7.58 31.22 -3.60
C PHE A 60 -7.02 32.34 -2.73
N ALA A 61 -5.79 32.22 -2.24
CA ALA A 61 -5.15 33.28 -1.46
C ALA A 61 -5.07 34.60 -2.26
N ARG A 62 -4.62 34.55 -3.53
CA ARG A 62 -4.53 35.74 -4.38
C ARG A 62 -5.89 36.38 -4.70
N THR A 63 -6.96 35.60 -4.86
CA THR A 63 -8.26 36.10 -5.31
C THR A 63 -9.20 36.49 -4.16
N PHE A 64 -9.14 35.78 -3.02
CA PHE A 64 -10.12 35.92 -1.92
C PHE A 64 -9.50 36.23 -0.54
N GLY A 65 -8.17 36.15 -0.40
CA GLY A 65 -7.50 36.27 0.89
C GLY A 65 -7.86 35.14 1.88
N ALA A 66 -7.48 35.27 3.15
CA ALA A 66 -8.16 34.55 4.22
C ALA A 66 -9.34 35.41 4.72
N GLY A 67 -10.37 35.55 3.87
CA GLY A 67 -11.56 36.35 4.17
C GLY A 67 -12.81 35.52 4.56
N PRO A 68 -13.91 36.20 4.95
CA PRO A 68 -15.19 35.56 5.26
C PRO A 68 -15.73 34.65 4.13
N GLU A 69 -15.45 35.01 2.88
CA GLU A 69 -15.89 34.28 1.69
C GLU A 69 -15.18 32.93 1.55
N LEU A 70 -13.85 32.92 1.66
CA LEU A 70 -13.07 31.69 1.57
C LEU A 70 -13.31 30.79 2.79
N ASP A 71 -13.58 31.37 3.96
CA ASP A 71 -14.04 30.63 5.14
C ASP A 71 -15.38 29.94 4.87
N ALA A 72 -16.35 30.65 4.27
CA ALA A 72 -17.65 30.08 3.91
C ALA A 72 -17.53 28.96 2.86
N TYR A 73 -16.66 29.13 1.87
CA TYR A 73 -16.33 28.10 0.88
C TYR A 73 -15.69 26.86 1.52
N ASN A 74 -14.66 27.05 2.35
CA ASN A 74 -13.97 25.94 3.03
C ASN A 74 -14.91 25.16 3.96
N ALA A 75 -15.76 25.87 4.71
CA ALA A 75 -16.76 25.24 5.56
C ALA A 75 -17.82 24.47 4.74
N ALA A 76 -18.25 25.01 3.60
CA ALA A 76 -19.27 24.40 2.74
C ALA A 76 -18.89 23.02 2.17
N PHE A 77 -17.59 22.67 2.13
CA PHE A 77 -17.10 21.36 1.71
C PHE A 77 -17.24 20.26 2.76
N VAL A 78 -17.22 20.60 4.05
CA VAL A 78 -16.90 19.67 5.14
C VAL A 78 -17.86 18.48 5.22
N LEU A 79 -19.17 18.71 5.21
CA LEU A 79 -20.17 17.65 5.36
C LEU A 79 -20.48 16.89 4.06
N PRO A 80 -20.51 17.52 2.87
CA PRO A 80 -20.50 16.80 1.60
C PRO A 80 -19.30 15.85 1.45
N GLU A 81 -18.10 16.29 1.84
CA GLU A 81 -16.89 15.46 1.80
C GLU A 81 -16.93 14.35 2.86
N LEU A 82 -17.35 14.64 4.10
CA LEU A 82 -17.56 13.61 5.14
C LEU A 82 -18.53 12.50 4.68
N ALA A 83 -19.60 12.87 3.96
CA ALA A 83 -20.51 11.89 3.38
C ALA A 83 -19.83 11.02 2.31
N LEU A 84 -19.03 11.63 1.41
CA LEU A 84 -18.25 10.93 0.40
C LEU A 84 -17.23 9.97 1.03
N ASP A 85 -16.48 10.43 2.02
CA ASP A 85 -15.46 9.66 2.72
C ASP A 85 -16.07 8.46 3.46
N VAL A 86 -17.15 8.65 4.21
CA VAL A 86 -17.76 7.56 4.98
C VAL A 86 -18.44 6.55 4.07
N LEU A 87 -19.21 7.00 3.06
CA LEU A 87 -20.03 6.12 2.23
C LEU A 87 -19.25 5.45 1.09
N VAL A 88 -18.21 6.11 0.57
CA VAL A 88 -17.46 5.65 -0.60
C VAL A 88 -16.00 5.31 -0.24
N ALA A 89 -15.18 6.26 0.19
CA ALA A 89 -13.74 6.00 0.37
C ALA A 89 -13.46 4.96 1.49
N GLY A 90 -14.12 5.13 2.64
CA GLY A 90 -13.99 4.29 3.82
C GLY A 90 -14.51 2.88 3.61
N GLY A 91 -15.64 2.72 2.93
CA GLY A 91 -16.27 1.42 2.67
C GLY A 91 -15.82 0.75 1.37
N LEU A 92 -16.17 1.38 0.25
CA LEU A 92 -16.34 0.74 -1.07
C LEU A 92 -15.03 0.25 -1.70
N VAL A 93 -13.98 1.06 -1.61
CA VAL A 93 -12.71 0.86 -2.34
C VAL A 93 -12.08 -0.50 -2.06
N ALA A 94 -11.93 -0.86 -0.78
CA ALA A 94 -11.16 -2.05 -0.37
C ALA A 94 -11.76 -3.40 -0.83
N PRO A 95 -13.08 -3.68 -0.66
CA PRO A 95 -13.67 -4.93 -1.15
C PRO A 95 -13.98 -4.91 -2.65
N PHE A 96 -14.00 -3.75 -3.33
CA PHE A 96 -14.40 -3.68 -4.74
C PHE A 96 -13.46 -4.46 -5.65
N VAL A 97 -12.16 -4.13 -5.66
CA VAL A 97 -11.20 -4.69 -6.63
C VAL A 97 -11.12 -6.22 -6.53
N PRO A 98 -10.92 -6.85 -5.34
CA PRO A 98 -10.82 -8.31 -5.24
C PRO A 98 -12.10 -9.04 -5.66
N LEU A 99 -13.28 -8.50 -5.33
CA LEU A 99 -14.56 -9.10 -5.74
C LEU A 99 -14.82 -8.92 -7.24
N PHE A 100 -14.50 -7.75 -7.81
CA PHE A 100 -14.63 -7.51 -9.24
C PHE A 100 -13.68 -8.41 -10.04
N THR A 101 -12.42 -8.58 -9.62
CA THR A 101 -11.47 -9.46 -10.31
C THR A 101 -11.86 -10.92 -10.20
N GLY A 102 -12.24 -11.40 -9.01
CA GLY A 102 -12.69 -12.80 -8.83
C GLY A 102 -13.95 -13.13 -9.62
N LEU A 103 -14.95 -12.24 -9.63
CA LEU A 103 -16.12 -12.40 -10.49
C LEU A 103 -15.76 -12.36 -11.98
N ARG A 104 -14.72 -11.62 -12.39
CA ARG A 104 -14.30 -11.49 -13.79
C ARG A 104 -13.58 -12.73 -14.30
N GLU A 105 -12.83 -13.40 -13.43
CA GLU A 105 -12.18 -14.69 -13.69
C GLU A 105 -13.20 -15.82 -13.88
N GLU A 106 -14.32 -15.78 -13.16
CA GLU A 106 -15.44 -16.72 -13.36
C GLU A 106 -16.32 -16.33 -14.55
N SER A 107 -16.72 -15.06 -14.65
CA SER A 107 -17.58 -14.55 -15.71
C SER A 107 -17.47 -13.04 -15.90
N ALA A 108 -16.94 -12.62 -17.05
CA ALA A 108 -16.93 -11.22 -17.45
C ALA A 108 -18.34 -10.59 -17.50
N ALA A 109 -19.41 -11.38 -17.66
CA ALA A 109 -20.78 -10.87 -17.56
C ALA A 109 -21.17 -10.54 -16.11
N GLU A 110 -20.87 -11.41 -15.15
CA GLU A 110 -21.16 -11.20 -13.73
C GLU A 110 -20.38 -10.00 -13.17
N ALA A 111 -19.08 -9.88 -13.45
CA ALA A 111 -18.29 -8.71 -13.03
C ALA A 111 -18.84 -7.39 -13.58
N ARG A 112 -19.29 -7.37 -14.85
CA ARG A 112 -19.93 -6.19 -15.44
C ARG A 112 -21.29 -5.87 -14.82
N ALA A 113 -22.09 -6.88 -14.47
CA ALA A 113 -23.34 -6.68 -13.73
C ALA A 113 -23.08 -6.13 -12.32
N PHE A 114 -22.10 -6.69 -11.61
CA PHE A 114 -21.69 -6.28 -10.27
C PHE A 114 -21.21 -4.82 -10.27
N GLY A 115 -20.25 -4.48 -11.12
CA GLY A 115 -19.74 -3.11 -11.20
C GLY A 115 -20.78 -2.07 -11.62
N ARG A 116 -21.76 -2.43 -12.49
CA ARG A 116 -22.90 -1.56 -12.81
C ARG A 116 -23.86 -1.37 -11.64
N THR A 117 -24.14 -2.44 -10.89
CA THR A 117 -25.03 -2.38 -9.72
C THR A 117 -24.39 -1.53 -8.63
N ILE A 118 -23.10 -1.72 -8.34
CA ILE A 118 -22.37 -0.88 -7.39
C ILE A 118 -22.27 0.58 -7.85
N LEU A 119 -21.98 0.83 -9.13
CA LEU A 119 -21.98 2.20 -9.68
C LEU A 119 -23.33 2.90 -9.49
N THR A 120 -24.42 2.19 -9.81
CA THR A 120 -25.78 2.74 -9.69
C THR A 120 -26.16 2.96 -8.24
N LEU A 121 -25.85 2.01 -7.35
CA LEU A 121 -26.12 2.13 -5.91
C LEU A 121 -25.32 3.28 -5.29
N ALA A 122 -24.04 3.45 -5.64
CA ALA A 122 -23.21 4.55 -5.15
C ALA A 122 -23.78 5.91 -5.57
N VAL A 123 -24.20 6.06 -6.83
CA VAL A 123 -24.83 7.30 -7.34
C VAL A 123 -26.20 7.55 -6.70
N VAL A 124 -27.05 6.53 -6.54
CA VAL A 124 -28.39 6.68 -5.95
C VAL A 124 -28.31 7.00 -4.46
N VAL A 125 -27.48 6.29 -3.70
CA VAL A 125 -27.30 6.54 -2.26
C VAL A 125 -26.66 7.90 -2.02
N MET A 126 -25.60 8.24 -2.76
CA MET A 126 -24.96 9.55 -2.63
C MET A 126 -25.87 10.68 -3.10
N GLY A 127 -26.66 10.46 -4.15
CA GLY A 127 -27.67 11.41 -4.63
C GLY A 127 -28.77 11.66 -3.60
N ALA A 128 -29.27 10.61 -2.94
CA ALA A 128 -30.24 10.75 -1.86
C ALA A 128 -29.66 11.54 -0.66
N VAL A 129 -28.46 11.18 -0.20
CA VAL A 129 -27.78 11.88 0.91
C VAL A 129 -27.50 13.33 0.54
N SER A 130 -27.01 13.59 -0.67
CA SER A 130 -26.73 14.95 -1.15
C SER A 130 -27.99 15.80 -1.32
N ALA A 131 -29.11 15.20 -1.73
CA ALA A 131 -30.41 15.88 -1.78
C ALA A 131 -30.93 16.21 -0.37
N THR A 132 -30.77 15.29 0.60
CA THR A 132 -31.06 15.58 2.01
C THR A 132 -30.21 16.74 2.53
N LEU A 133 -28.89 16.72 2.31
CA LEU A 133 -28.00 17.80 2.69
C LEU A 133 -28.38 19.14 2.02
N PHE A 134 -28.72 19.14 0.73
CA PHE A 134 -29.14 20.34 -0.02
C PHE A 134 -30.40 20.99 0.58
N VAL A 135 -31.38 20.18 0.98
CA VAL A 135 -32.62 20.63 1.62
C VAL A 135 -32.31 21.24 2.99
N PHE A 136 -31.61 20.49 3.85
CA PHE A 136 -31.25 20.90 5.21
C PHE A 136 -29.99 21.79 5.31
N ALA A 137 -29.60 22.44 4.21
CA ALA A 137 -28.39 23.27 4.17
C ALA A 137 -28.37 24.39 5.23
N PRO A 138 -29.48 25.12 5.51
CA PRO A 138 -29.52 26.13 6.58
C PRO A 138 -29.19 25.57 7.97
N GLU A 139 -29.68 24.37 8.29
CA GLU A 139 -29.50 23.73 9.58
C GLU A 139 -28.02 23.32 9.79
N THR A 140 -27.33 22.88 8.73
CA THR A 140 -25.91 22.47 8.81
C THR A 140 -24.98 23.57 9.29
N VAL A 141 -25.31 24.85 9.05
CA VAL A 141 -24.54 26.02 9.49
C VAL A 141 -24.24 25.94 10.99
N SER A 142 -25.25 25.58 11.78
CA SER A 142 -25.15 25.54 13.25
C SER A 142 -24.15 24.50 13.77
N ILE A 143 -23.84 23.48 12.96
CA ILE A 143 -22.94 22.37 13.30
C ILE A 143 -21.54 22.62 12.74
N ILE A 144 -21.43 23.11 11.49
CA ILE A 144 -20.15 23.24 10.79
C ILE A 144 -19.48 24.60 11.03
N ALA A 145 -20.27 25.66 11.16
CA ALA A 145 -19.75 27.03 11.29
C ALA A 145 -20.63 27.91 12.20
N PRO A 146 -20.80 27.53 13.49
CA PRO A 146 -21.67 28.25 14.43
C PRO A 146 -21.32 29.73 14.57
N GLY A 147 -20.05 30.12 14.41
CA GLY A 147 -19.58 31.49 14.56
C GLY A 147 -19.83 32.44 13.38
N PHE A 148 -20.33 31.94 12.23
CA PHE A 148 -20.60 32.79 11.08
C PHE A 148 -21.74 33.78 11.34
N ARG A 149 -21.59 35.02 10.84
CA ARG A 149 -22.61 36.08 10.86
C ARG A 149 -23.65 35.88 9.74
N GLU A 150 -24.83 36.46 9.88
CA GLU A 150 -25.99 36.27 8.98
C GLU A 150 -25.65 36.21 7.48
N GLY A 151 -25.09 37.27 6.89
CA GLY A 151 -24.70 37.25 5.47
C GLY A 151 -23.63 36.21 5.09
N GLN A 152 -22.74 35.84 6.02
CA GLN A 152 -21.77 34.75 5.81
C GLN A 152 -22.45 33.37 5.89
N ARG A 153 -23.52 33.22 6.70
CA ARG A 153 -24.35 32.02 6.75
C ARG A 153 -25.12 31.84 5.44
N GLU A 154 -25.72 32.90 4.91
CA GLU A 154 -26.39 32.88 3.60
C GLU A 154 -25.43 32.48 2.48
N LEU A 155 -24.24 33.09 2.45
CA LEU A 155 -23.18 32.75 1.50
C LEU A 155 -22.77 31.27 1.60
N TYR A 156 -22.51 30.78 2.83
CA TYR A 156 -22.25 29.36 3.07
C TYR A 156 -23.40 28.48 2.56
N VAL A 157 -24.67 28.82 2.81
CA VAL A 157 -25.82 27.99 2.39
C VAL A 157 -25.90 27.89 0.87
N GLY A 158 -25.64 29.00 0.16
CA GLY A 158 -25.54 29.01 -1.30
C GLY A 158 -24.40 28.12 -1.81
N LEU A 159 -23.20 28.29 -1.26
CA LEU A 159 -22.01 27.51 -1.64
C LEU A 159 -22.20 26.01 -1.34
N PHE A 160 -22.74 25.68 -0.17
CA PHE A 160 -23.02 24.32 0.30
C PHE A 160 -23.98 23.59 -0.65
N ARG A 161 -25.05 24.27 -1.09
CA ARG A 161 -26.00 23.73 -2.07
C ARG A 161 -25.35 23.41 -3.41
N VAL A 162 -24.38 24.22 -3.86
CA VAL A 162 -23.57 23.89 -5.05
C VAL A 162 -22.62 22.71 -4.74
N MET A 163 -22.04 22.65 -3.55
CA MET A 163 -21.13 21.56 -3.15
C MET A 163 -21.82 20.20 -3.04
N CYS A 164 -23.11 20.13 -2.68
CA CYS A 164 -23.85 18.87 -2.68
C CYS A 164 -23.85 18.14 -4.05
N VAL A 165 -23.53 18.81 -5.15
CA VAL A 165 -23.42 18.16 -6.47
C VAL A 165 -22.13 17.32 -6.61
N THR A 166 -21.01 17.72 -5.97
CA THR A 166 -19.70 17.08 -6.20
C THR A 166 -19.59 15.65 -5.64
N PRO A 167 -20.11 15.28 -4.46
CA PRO A 167 -20.05 13.90 -3.96
C PRO A 167 -20.75 12.91 -4.89
N VAL A 168 -21.87 13.28 -5.52
CA VAL A 168 -22.61 12.40 -6.44
C VAL A 168 -21.76 12.07 -7.67
N ILE A 169 -21.06 13.06 -8.22
CA ILE A 169 -20.13 12.90 -9.34
C ILE A 169 -18.92 12.07 -8.91
N PHE A 170 -18.37 12.33 -7.72
CA PHE A 170 -17.25 11.56 -7.18
C PHE A 170 -17.62 10.11 -6.86
N ALA A 171 -18.82 9.82 -6.36
CA ALA A 171 -19.29 8.45 -6.12
C ALA A 171 -19.28 7.63 -7.43
N ALA A 172 -19.78 8.20 -8.53
CA ALA A 172 -19.65 7.59 -9.86
C ALA A 172 -18.17 7.41 -10.26
N SER A 173 -17.37 8.47 -10.08
CA SER A 173 -15.99 8.52 -10.54
C SER A 173 -15.06 7.58 -9.78
N ILE A 174 -15.27 7.38 -8.47
CA ILE A 174 -14.51 6.45 -7.64
C ILE A 174 -14.79 5.02 -8.06
N VAL A 175 -16.06 4.62 -8.25
CA VAL A 175 -16.39 3.26 -8.74
C VAL A 175 -15.77 2.98 -10.10
N LEU A 176 -15.79 3.94 -11.03
CA LEU A 176 -15.09 3.79 -12.32
C LEU A 176 -13.56 3.75 -12.16
N GLY A 177 -13.02 4.43 -11.13
CA GLY A 177 -11.62 4.32 -10.72
C GLY A 177 -11.25 2.90 -10.30
N GLU A 178 -12.05 2.27 -9.45
CA GLU A 178 -11.82 0.89 -8.99
C GLU A 178 -11.90 -0.13 -10.14
N VAL A 179 -12.81 0.07 -11.10
CA VAL A 179 -12.83 -0.72 -12.36
C VAL A 179 -11.52 -0.53 -13.14
N LEU A 180 -11.01 0.71 -13.24
CA LEU A 180 -9.73 0.97 -13.92
C LEU A 180 -8.52 0.39 -13.19
N VAL A 181 -8.53 0.36 -11.85
CA VAL A 181 -7.50 -0.30 -11.03
C VAL A 181 -7.52 -1.80 -11.27
N ALA A 182 -8.70 -2.44 -11.25
CA ALA A 182 -8.86 -3.86 -11.58
C ALA A 182 -8.40 -4.20 -13.01
N GLU A 183 -8.63 -3.29 -13.97
CA GLU A 183 -8.17 -3.38 -15.36
C GLU A 183 -6.71 -2.88 -15.57
N ARG A 184 -5.97 -2.57 -14.50
CA ARG A 184 -4.57 -2.10 -14.50
C ARG A 184 -4.31 -0.83 -15.34
N ARG A 185 -5.28 0.08 -15.45
CA ARG A 185 -5.26 1.32 -16.24
C ARG A 185 -5.09 2.59 -15.39
N PHE A 186 -3.90 2.76 -14.83
CA PHE A 186 -3.61 3.77 -13.79
C PHE A 186 -3.60 5.23 -14.28
N LEU A 187 -3.34 5.51 -15.57
CA LEU A 187 -3.23 6.89 -16.09
C LEU A 187 -4.50 7.72 -15.84
N ALA A 188 -5.68 7.20 -16.18
CA ALA A 188 -6.95 7.90 -15.99
C ALA A 188 -7.36 7.98 -14.50
N VAL A 189 -6.84 7.09 -13.64
CA VAL A 189 -7.06 7.14 -12.19
C VAL A 189 -6.26 8.28 -11.58
N GLY A 190 -4.97 8.38 -11.91
CA GLY A 190 -4.04 9.38 -11.39
C GLY A 190 -4.20 10.78 -11.98
N LEU A 191 -4.66 10.92 -13.24
CA LEU A 191 -4.90 12.23 -13.83
C LEU A 191 -6.16 12.91 -13.28
N ALA A 192 -7.11 12.14 -12.73
CA ALA A 192 -8.40 12.68 -12.29
C ALA A 192 -8.30 13.75 -11.18
N PRO A 193 -7.49 13.60 -10.10
CA PRO A 193 -7.27 14.67 -9.12
C PRO A 193 -6.66 15.95 -9.70
N VAL A 194 -5.80 15.83 -10.73
CA VAL A 194 -5.26 16.99 -11.46
C VAL A 194 -6.38 17.75 -12.17
N MET A 195 -7.29 17.02 -12.83
CA MET A 195 -8.45 17.61 -13.50
C MET A 195 -9.42 18.30 -12.54
N TYR A 196 -9.58 17.78 -11.31
CA TYR A 196 -10.40 18.40 -10.28
C TYR A 196 -9.86 19.76 -9.85
N ASN A 197 -8.60 19.82 -9.38
CA ASN A 197 -7.97 21.08 -8.99
C ASN A 197 -7.82 22.05 -10.18
N GLY A 198 -7.59 21.53 -11.39
CA GLY A 198 -7.59 22.31 -12.63
C GLY A 198 -8.94 22.98 -12.93
N GLY A 199 -10.05 22.29 -12.71
CA GLY A 199 -11.40 22.85 -12.84
C GLY A 199 -11.68 23.97 -11.85
N ILE A 200 -11.25 23.82 -10.59
CA ILE A 200 -11.37 24.87 -9.55
C ILE A 200 -10.57 26.11 -9.95
N VAL A 201 -9.32 25.93 -10.36
CA VAL A 201 -8.44 27.03 -10.79
C VAL A 201 -8.99 27.75 -12.02
N ALA A 202 -9.42 27.01 -13.05
CA ALA A 202 -10.01 27.59 -14.25
C ALA A 202 -11.32 28.32 -13.92
N GLY A 203 -12.20 27.74 -13.09
CA GLY A 203 -13.43 28.37 -12.65
C GLY A 203 -13.18 29.70 -11.93
N THR A 204 -12.27 29.70 -10.95
CA THR A 204 -11.89 30.91 -10.21
C THR A 204 -11.31 32.00 -11.12
N LEU A 205 -10.40 31.64 -12.02
CA LEU A 205 -9.75 32.61 -12.91
C LEU A 205 -10.66 33.16 -14.02
N ILE A 206 -11.61 32.36 -14.53
CA ILE A 206 -12.47 32.75 -15.67
C ILE A 206 -13.78 33.39 -15.20
N LEU A 207 -14.31 32.97 -14.05
CA LEU A 207 -15.64 33.39 -13.55
C LEU A 207 -15.55 34.29 -12.31
N GLY A 208 -14.36 34.46 -11.71
CA GLY A 208 -14.16 35.19 -10.45
C GLY A 208 -14.75 36.60 -10.44
N GLU A 209 -14.48 37.40 -11.49
CA GLU A 209 -15.01 38.76 -11.63
C GLU A 209 -16.55 38.83 -11.70
N ARG A 210 -17.21 37.75 -12.10
CA ARG A 210 -18.68 37.71 -12.32
C ARG A 210 -19.46 37.04 -11.20
N LEU A 211 -18.85 36.06 -10.53
CA LEU A 211 -19.51 35.20 -9.54
C LEU A 211 -18.85 35.26 -8.15
N GLY A 212 -17.75 36.02 -7.98
CA GLY A 212 -16.98 36.05 -6.74
C GLY A 212 -16.57 34.64 -6.31
N ILE A 213 -16.70 34.32 -5.03
CA ILE A 213 -16.40 32.99 -4.49
C ILE A 213 -17.24 31.84 -5.10
N PHE A 214 -18.42 32.11 -5.68
CA PHE A 214 -19.17 31.08 -6.42
C PHE A 214 -18.43 30.62 -7.69
N ALA A 215 -17.48 31.38 -8.21
CA ALA A 215 -16.60 30.95 -9.30
C ALA A 215 -15.77 29.72 -8.93
N ALA A 216 -15.24 29.68 -7.70
CA ALA A 216 -14.53 28.52 -7.17
C ALA A 216 -15.49 27.34 -6.99
N ALA A 217 -16.73 27.59 -6.54
CA ALA A 217 -17.75 26.56 -6.35
C ALA A 217 -18.19 25.90 -7.67
N VAL A 218 -18.49 26.70 -8.68
CA VAL A 218 -18.78 26.22 -10.05
C VAL A 218 -17.55 25.53 -10.64
N GLY A 219 -16.35 26.06 -10.38
CA GLY A 219 -15.08 25.42 -10.73
C GLY A 219 -14.90 24.03 -10.13
N ALA A 220 -15.31 23.81 -8.88
CA ALA A 220 -15.30 22.49 -8.24
C ALA A 220 -16.27 21.51 -8.92
N VAL A 221 -17.48 21.94 -9.29
CA VAL A 221 -18.43 21.12 -10.06
C VAL A 221 -17.86 20.77 -11.44
N ILE A 222 -17.30 21.74 -12.16
CA ILE A 222 -16.61 21.52 -13.45
C ILE A 222 -15.45 20.53 -13.27
N GLY A 223 -14.62 20.72 -12.24
CA GLY A 223 -13.51 19.84 -11.91
C GLY A 223 -13.96 18.41 -11.61
N ALA A 224 -15.07 18.23 -10.88
CA ALA A 224 -15.64 16.93 -10.59
C ALA A 224 -16.15 16.25 -11.88
N VAL A 225 -16.81 17.01 -12.77
CA VAL A 225 -17.21 16.52 -14.11
C VAL A 225 -16.00 16.08 -14.92
N LEU A 226 -14.91 16.86 -14.94
CA LEU A 226 -13.67 16.48 -15.64
C LEU A 226 -12.99 15.26 -15.01
N HIS A 227 -12.98 15.15 -13.68
CA HIS A 227 -12.51 13.99 -12.91
C HIS A 227 -13.31 12.72 -13.26
N LEU A 228 -14.63 12.82 -13.45
CA LEU A 228 -15.46 11.73 -13.97
C LEU A 228 -15.17 11.45 -15.46
N ALA A 229 -15.12 12.49 -16.30
CA ALA A 229 -14.96 12.36 -17.75
C ALA A 229 -13.67 11.64 -18.15
N ILE A 230 -12.54 11.94 -17.50
CA ILE A 230 -11.28 11.24 -17.79
C ILE A 230 -11.34 9.76 -17.42
N ARG A 231 -12.05 9.39 -16.34
CA ARG A 231 -12.26 8.00 -15.95
C ARG A 231 -13.25 7.28 -16.88
N VAL A 232 -14.31 7.95 -17.34
CA VAL A 232 -15.20 7.43 -18.39
C VAL A 232 -14.43 7.17 -19.69
N ALA A 233 -13.54 8.09 -20.11
CA ALA A 233 -12.67 7.92 -21.27
C ALA A 233 -11.58 6.85 -21.08
N GLY A 234 -11.19 6.55 -19.84
CA GLY A 234 -10.39 5.37 -19.51
C GLY A 234 -11.20 4.08 -19.66
N VAL A 235 -12.41 4.05 -19.11
CA VAL A 235 -13.30 2.88 -19.07
C VAL A 235 -13.85 2.50 -20.43
N SER A 236 -14.09 3.45 -21.34
CA SER A 236 -14.52 3.17 -22.72
C SER A 236 -13.55 2.26 -23.49
N ARG A 237 -12.26 2.28 -23.12
CA ARG A 237 -11.18 1.43 -23.65
C ARG A 237 -11.08 0.04 -22.98
N THR A 238 -12.02 -0.32 -22.11
CA THR A 238 -12.15 -1.65 -21.48
C THR A 238 -13.34 -2.41 -22.08
N THR A 239 -13.68 -3.59 -21.54
CA THR A 239 -14.94 -4.30 -21.86
C THR A 239 -16.12 -3.88 -20.96
N PHE A 240 -15.86 -3.09 -19.91
CA PHE A 240 -16.90 -2.53 -19.04
C PHE A 240 -17.61 -1.37 -19.74
N ARG A 241 -18.94 -1.28 -19.55
CA ARG A 241 -19.75 -0.18 -20.06
C ARG A 241 -20.64 0.32 -18.92
N PRO A 242 -20.47 1.57 -18.44
CA PRO A 242 -21.32 2.12 -17.41
C PRO A 242 -22.74 2.25 -17.98
N ARG A 243 -23.67 1.52 -17.37
CA ARG A 243 -25.11 1.58 -17.65
C ARG A 243 -25.84 1.40 -16.31
N PRO A 244 -26.89 2.19 -16.03
CA PRO A 244 -27.69 2.00 -14.81
C PRO A 244 -28.17 0.56 -14.66
N SER A 245 -28.12 0.03 -13.45
CA SER A 245 -28.62 -1.29 -13.10
C SER A 245 -28.91 -1.37 -11.60
N LEU A 246 -30.14 -1.71 -11.24
CA LEU A 246 -30.55 -1.96 -9.86
C LEU A 246 -30.73 -3.47 -9.59
N ALA A 247 -29.89 -4.30 -10.21
CA ALA A 247 -29.91 -5.74 -10.06
C ALA A 247 -29.31 -6.15 -8.69
N LEU A 248 -30.02 -5.87 -7.59
CA LEU A 248 -29.54 -6.12 -6.22
C LEU A 248 -29.29 -7.60 -5.91
N ARG A 249 -29.88 -8.52 -6.69
CA ARG A 249 -29.63 -9.97 -6.65
C ARG A 249 -28.35 -10.40 -7.40
N THR A 250 -27.59 -9.45 -7.97
CA THR A 250 -26.31 -9.75 -8.63
C THR A 250 -25.35 -10.43 -7.68
N ARG A 251 -24.66 -11.48 -8.16
CA ARG A 251 -23.66 -12.22 -7.40
C ARG A 251 -22.57 -11.29 -6.86
N GLY A 252 -22.13 -11.54 -5.63
CA GLY A 252 -21.14 -10.72 -4.93
C GLY A 252 -21.67 -9.49 -4.20
N ILE A 253 -22.87 -8.96 -4.51
CA ILE A 253 -23.41 -7.75 -3.86
C ILE A 253 -23.58 -7.94 -2.33
N GLY A 254 -24.16 -9.06 -1.90
CA GLY A 254 -24.34 -9.37 -0.47
C GLY A 254 -23.01 -9.51 0.29
N THR A 255 -21.99 -10.11 -0.35
CA THR A 255 -20.63 -10.21 0.19
C THR A 255 -19.96 -8.84 0.29
N PHE A 256 -20.08 -8.04 -0.78
CA PHE A 256 -19.54 -6.69 -0.85
C PHE A 256 -20.10 -5.81 0.26
N LEU A 257 -21.42 -5.74 0.43
CA LEU A 257 -22.05 -4.94 1.50
C LEU A 257 -21.63 -5.40 2.91
N ARG A 258 -21.52 -6.72 3.13
CA ARG A 258 -21.07 -7.29 4.41
C ARG A 258 -19.63 -6.91 4.77
N LEU A 259 -18.75 -6.74 3.77
CA LEU A 259 -17.37 -6.27 3.96
C LEU A 259 -17.29 -4.74 4.05
N MET A 260 -18.14 -4.03 3.31
CA MET A 260 -18.16 -2.57 3.21
C MET A 260 -18.61 -1.91 4.53
N VAL A 261 -19.79 -2.30 5.05
CA VAL A 261 -20.46 -1.58 6.14
C VAL A 261 -19.62 -1.50 7.44
N PRO A 262 -19.00 -2.58 7.96
CA PRO A 262 -18.18 -2.48 9.17
C PRO A 262 -16.95 -1.57 9.01
N LYS A 263 -16.42 -1.48 7.79
CA LYS A 263 -15.27 -0.62 7.47
C LYS A 263 -15.67 0.86 7.44
N MET A 264 -16.84 1.18 6.87
CA MET A 264 -17.41 2.55 6.87
C MET A 264 -17.53 3.11 8.29
N VAL A 265 -18.12 2.35 9.21
CA VAL A 265 -18.35 2.76 10.62
C VAL A 265 -17.04 3.07 11.35
N SER A 266 -15.92 2.47 10.94
CA SER A 266 -14.60 2.69 11.55
C SER A 266 -13.84 3.90 10.97
N HIS A 267 -14.34 4.53 9.90
CA HIS A 267 -13.61 5.57 9.17
C HIS A 267 -13.86 7.05 9.57
N PRO A 268 -15.00 7.49 10.15
CA PRO A 268 -15.38 8.91 10.17
C PRO A 268 -14.52 9.79 11.09
N ILE A 269 -13.66 9.21 11.93
CA ILE A 269 -12.97 9.92 13.03
C ILE A 269 -12.10 11.07 12.51
N GLU A 270 -11.43 10.89 11.37
CA GLU A 270 -10.55 11.91 10.79
C GLU A 270 -11.35 13.07 10.16
N PRO A 271 -12.32 12.87 9.23
CA PRO A 271 -13.16 13.96 8.75
C PRO A 271 -14.06 14.59 9.84
N LEU A 272 -14.45 13.87 10.91
CA LEU A 272 -15.07 14.46 12.10
C LEU A 272 -14.11 15.40 12.87
N THR A 273 -12.81 15.10 12.87
CA THR A 273 -11.78 15.99 13.45
C THR A 273 -11.70 17.30 12.66
N PHE A 274 -11.71 17.22 11.32
CA PHE A 274 -11.75 18.41 10.47
C PHE A 274 -13.04 19.22 10.64
N LEU A 275 -14.20 18.55 10.77
CA LEU A 275 -15.47 19.22 11.05
C LEU A 275 -15.43 20.01 12.36
N TYR A 276 -14.92 19.39 13.44
CA TYR A 276 -14.75 20.08 14.72
C TYR A 276 -13.80 21.28 14.61
N TYR A 277 -12.71 21.17 13.85
CA TYR A 277 -11.80 22.29 13.60
C TYR A 277 -12.40 23.42 12.78
N THR A 278 -13.23 23.12 11.78
CA THR A 278 -13.99 24.15 11.06
C THR A 278 -14.97 24.85 12.01
N ALA A 279 -15.68 24.09 12.84
CA ALA A 279 -16.64 24.65 13.79
C ALA A 279 -15.96 25.58 14.81
N LEU A 280 -14.85 25.14 15.42
CA LEU A 280 -14.06 25.95 16.35
C LEU A 280 -13.39 27.16 15.67
N ALA A 281 -12.78 26.98 14.49
CA ALA A 281 -12.18 28.11 13.77
C ALA A 281 -13.24 29.16 13.37
N SER A 282 -14.48 28.75 13.08
CA SER A 282 -15.56 29.68 12.71
C SER A 282 -15.91 30.69 13.81
N THR A 283 -15.67 30.38 15.09
CA THR A 283 -15.97 31.27 16.23
C THR A 283 -14.85 32.25 16.55
N LEU A 284 -13.66 32.07 15.95
CA LEU A 284 -12.44 32.81 16.29
C LEU A 284 -12.17 34.00 15.35
N GLY A 285 -13.12 34.32 14.47
CA GLY A 285 -13.11 35.50 13.60
C GLY A 285 -12.81 35.18 12.13
N PRO A 286 -13.06 36.15 11.21
CA PRO A 286 -12.82 35.95 9.78
C PRO A 286 -11.38 35.53 9.44
N GLY A 287 -11.25 34.69 8.42
CA GLY A 287 -9.97 34.15 7.97
C GLY A 287 -9.46 32.97 8.78
N SER A 288 -10.09 32.66 9.91
CA SER A 288 -9.65 31.59 10.81
C SER A 288 -9.75 30.22 10.16
N VAL A 289 -10.85 29.91 9.47
CA VAL A 289 -11.08 28.61 8.82
C VAL A 289 -10.05 28.42 7.69
N SER A 290 -9.85 29.46 6.88
CA SER A 290 -8.92 29.45 5.75
C SER A 290 -7.46 29.39 6.18
N SER A 291 -7.06 30.15 7.21
CA SER A 291 -5.70 30.14 7.76
C SER A 291 -5.35 28.76 8.36
N VAL A 292 -6.29 28.14 9.09
CA VAL A 292 -6.14 26.76 9.58
C VAL A 292 -6.01 25.77 8.43
N SER A 293 -6.87 25.88 7.40
CA SER A 293 -6.84 25.02 6.22
C SER A 293 -5.49 25.08 5.49
N PHE A 294 -5.01 26.29 5.18
CA PHE A 294 -3.71 26.48 4.53
C PHE A 294 -2.55 25.95 5.38
N ALA A 295 -2.47 26.31 6.66
CA ALA A 295 -1.42 25.83 7.55
C ALA A 295 -1.41 24.29 7.66
N ARG A 296 -2.59 23.68 7.72
CA ARG A 296 -2.76 22.22 7.75
C ARG A 296 -2.36 21.56 6.43
N ASN A 297 -2.66 22.16 5.28
CA ASN A 297 -2.23 21.65 3.97
C ASN A 297 -0.70 21.55 3.90
N PHE A 298 0.04 22.60 4.28
CA PHE A 298 1.51 22.56 4.33
C PHE A 298 2.04 21.52 5.33
N ALA A 299 1.44 21.41 6.52
CA ALA A 299 1.83 20.41 7.52
C ALA A 299 1.58 18.95 7.05
N SER A 300 0.56 18.71 6.22
CA SER A 300 0.20 17.37 5.73
C SER A 300 1.20 16.78 4.73
N VAL A 301 2.01 17.62 4.07
CA VAL A 301 2.97 17.20 3.03
C VAL A 301 4.02 16.23 3.57
N PRO A 302 4.81 16.54 4.61
CA PRO A 302 5.76 15.58 5.18
C PRO A 302 5.08 14.35 5.81
N VAL A 303 3.88 14.50 6.39
CA VAL A 303 3.11 13.37 6.92
C VAL A 303 2.76 12.37 5.82
N SER A 304 2.33 12.87 4.66
CA SER A 304 1.97 12.03 3.51
C SER A 304 3.21 11.41 2.84
N LEU A 305 4.22 12.24 2.53
CA LEU A 305 5.42 11.82 1.80
C LEU A 305 6.36 10.93 2.61
N ILE A 306 6.37 11.06 3.94
CA ILE A 306 7.27 10.32 4.83
C ILE A 306 6.47 9.35 5.69
N GLY A 307 5.58 9.87 6.54
CA GLY A 307 4.79 9.06 7.48
C GLY A 307 3.98 7.97 6.79
N ALA A 308 3.05 8.34 5.91
CA ALA A 308 2.18 7.39 5.22
C ALA A 308 2.97 6.49 4.25
N ALA A 309 3.87 7.06 3.44
CA ALA A 309 4.64 6.31 2.44
C ALA A 309 5.53 5.20 3.04
N PHE A 310 6.38 5.53 4.02
CA PHE A 310 7.22 4.53 4.69
C PHE A 310 6.36 3.48 5.42
N SER A 311 5.24 3.89 5.99
CA SER A 311 4.30 2.97 6.65
C SER A 311 3.67 1.96 5.69
N ILE A 312 3.35 2.36 4.46
CA ILE A 312 2.85 1.46 3.42
C ILE A 312 3.94 0.46 3.01
N VAL A 313 5.17 0.92 2.78
CA VAL A 313 6.30 0.08 2.38
C VAL A 313 6.72 -0.90 3.47
N ALA A 314 6.67 -0.50 4.75
CA ALA A 314 7.02 -1.36 5.88
C ALA A 314 5.97 -2.45 6.18
N PHE A 315 4.70 -2.24 5.78
CA PHE A 315 3.58 -3.09 6.20
C PHE A 315 3.67 -4.56 5.72
N PRO A 316 4.04 -4.88 4.47
CA PRO A 316 4.27 -6.27 4.05
C PRO A 316 5.31 -6.97 4.91
N ALA A 317 6.47 -6.36 5.14
CA ALA A 317 7.54 -6.93 5.94
C ALA A 317 7.14 -7.13 7.42
N LEU A 318 6.38 -6.20 8.01
CA LEU A 318 5.81 -6.35 9.35
C LEU A 318 4.79 -7.50 9.41
N SER A 319 3.93 -7.63 8.40
CA SER A 319 2.94 -8.71 8.30
C SER A 319 3.60 -10.08 8.15
N VAL A 320 4.64 -10.20 7.32
CA VAL A 320 5.43 -11.44 7.18
C VAL A 320 6.07 -11.79 8.52
N ALA A 321 6.85 -10.89 9.13
CA ALA A 321 7.54 -11.15 10.40
C ALA A 321 6.58 -11.46 11.58
N ALA A 322 5.39 -10.87 11.60
CA ALA A 322 4.35 -11.21 12.58
C ALA A 322 3.77 -12.62 12.32
N SER A 323 3.55 -12.99 11.05
CA SER A 323 2.97 -14.27 10.65
C SER A 323 3.91 -15.47 10.79
N THR A 324 5.21 -15.27 10.59
CA THR A 324 6.26 -16.30 10.72
C THR A 324 6.78 -16.45 12.15
N GLY A 325 6.33 -15.61 13.08
CA GLY A 325 6.81 -15.60 14.46
C GLY A 325 8.19 -14.96 14.66
N ASP A 326 8.80 -14.36 13.62
CA ASP A 326 10.09 -13.68 13.74
C ASP A 326 9.94 -12.30 14.42
N ARG A 327 9.92 -12.34 15.75
CA ARG A 327 9.96 -11.18 16.63
C ARG A 327 11.22 -10.32 16.43
N GLY A 328 12.33 -10.90 15.97
CA GLY A 328 13.58 -10.21 15.71
C GLY A 328 13.46 -9.31 14.48
N ALA A 329 13.03 -9.87 13.35
CA ALA A 329 12.72 -9.11 12.15
C ALA A 329 11.63 -8.06 12.39
N PHE A 330 10.53 -8.40 13.09
CA PHE A 330 9.48 -7.44 13.37
C PHE A 330 10.00 -6.22 14.13
N ARG A 331 10.81 -6.43 15.19
CA ARG A 331 11.42 -5.35 15.97
C ARG A 331 12.42 -4.53 15.17
N ARG A 332 13.20 -5.18 14.29
CA ARG A 332 14.17 -4.50 13.41
C ARG A 332 13.47 -3.62 12.38
N VAL A 333 12.52 -4.17 11.61
CA VAL A 333 11.74 -3.42 10.61
C VAL A 333 10.98 -2.27 11.26
N LEU A 334 10.29 -2.52 12.38
CA LEU A 334 9.56 -1.47 13.11
C LEU A 334 10.51 -0.40 13.66
N GLY A 335 11.60 -0.79 14.33
CA GLY A 335 12.54 0.13 14.96
C GLY A 335 13.25 1.03 13.94
N THR A 336 13.73 0.47 12.84
CA THR A 336 14.35 1.24 11.74
C THR A 336 13.35 2.23 11.15
N ASN A 337 12.13 1.79 10.80
CA ASN A 337 11.15 2.69 10.19
C ASN A 337 10.62 3.75 11.18
N LEU A 338 10.43 3.43 12.46
CA LEU A 338 10.09 4.43 13.49
C LEU A 338 11.18 5.50 13.59
N ALA A 339 12.46 5.11 13.63
CA ALA A 339 13.58 6.04 13.71
C ALA A 339 13.70 6.89 12.43
N THR A 340 13.60 6.28 11.25
CA THR A 340 13.65 7.00 9.96
C THR A 340 12.49 7.98 9.82
N ILE A 341 11.25 7.57 10.09
CA ILE A 341 10.09 8.47 10.07
C ILE A 341 10.30 9.60 11.08
N ALA A 342 10.65 9.31 12.33
CA ALA A 342 10.84 10.34 13.35
C ALA A 342 11.91 11.37 12.96
N VAL A 343 13.10 10.93 12.54
CA VAL A 343 14.20 11.83 12.16
C VAL A 343 13.82 12.72 10.97
N LEU A 344 13.26 12.13 9.91
CA LEU A 344 12.90 12.88 8.71
C LEU A 344 11.72 13.83 8.94
N THR A 345 10.73 13.44 9.75
CA THR A 345 9.55 14.27 10.05
C THR A 345 9.83 15.35 11.08
N VAL A 346 10.70 15.11 12.06
CA VAL A 346 11.24 16.17 12.94
C VAL A 346 12.08 17.15 12.14
N GLY A 347 12.94 16.67 11.22
CA GLY A 347 13.70 17.55 10.32
C GLY A 347 12.79 18.41 9.44
N ALA A 348 11.72 17.84 8.89
CA ALA A 348 10.71 18.59 8.14
C ALA A 348 9.93 19.58 9.01
N ALA A 349 9.56 19.21 10.23
CA ALA A 349 8.89 20.09 11.19
C ALA A 349 9.77 21.31 11.55
N VAL A 350 11.04 21.08 11.88
CA VAL A 350 12.02 22.17 12.13
C VAL A 350 12.19 23.04 10.88
N GLY A 351 12.29 22.44 9.69
CA GLY A 351 12.35 23.17 8.42
C GLY A 351 11.11 24.05 8.18
N LEU A 352 9.91 23.57 8.51
CA LEU A 352 8.67 24.33 8.41
C LEU A 352 8.53 25.42 9.50
N VAL A 353 9.10 25.23 10.69
CA VAL A 353 9.17 26.31 11.70
C VAL A 353 10.13 27.42 11.26
N VAL A 354 11.31 27.07 10.73
CA VAL A 354 12.35 28.04 10.34
C VAL A 354 12.02 28.76 9.02
N LEU A 355 11.51 28.03 8.03
CA LEU A 355 11.25 28.56 6.67
C LEU A 355 9.76 28.82 6.40
N GLY A 356 8.85 28.42 7.30
CA GLY A 356 7.40 28.49 7.09
C GLY A 356 6.91 29.89 6.72
N GLY A 357 7.39 30.93 7.41
CA GLY A 357 7.03 32.32 7.10
C GLY A 357 7.43 32.76 5.70
N LEU A 358 8.58 32.28 5.20
CA LEU A 358 9.00 32.52 3.82
C LEU A 358 8.15 31.71 2.84
N VAL A 359 7.88 30.43 3.14
CA VAL A 359 7.05 29.55 2.29
C VAL A 359 5.63 30.10 2.16
N ILE A 360 4.96 30.42 3.25
CA ILE A 360 3.60 31.00 3.26
C ILE A 360 3.59 32.33 2.47
N ARG A 361 4.52 33.24 2.74
CA ARG A 361 4.63 34.52 2.02
C ARG A 361 4.85 34.34 0.51
N VAL A 362 5.73 33.44 0.10
CA VAL A 362 6.04 33.21 -1.32
C VAL A 362 4.89 32.51 -2.05
N PHE A 363 4.25 31.51 -1.42
CA PHE A 363 3.22 30.69 -2.07
C PHE A 363 1.80 31.26 -1.97
N LEU A 364 1.45 31.95 -0.89
CA LEU A 364 0.09 32.48 -0.65
C LEU A 364 0.04 34.01 -0.61
N GLY A 365 1.08 34.69 -0.13
CA GLY A 365 1.11 36.15 0.02
C GLY A 365 0.84 36.92 -1.27
N GLY A 366 0.10 38.03 -1.15
CA GLY A 366 -0.30 38.89 -2.27
C GLY A 366 -1.15 40.07 -1.80
N GLU A 367 -1.94 40.66 -2.71
CA GLU A 367 -2.80 41.81 -2.37
C GLU A 367 -3.99 41.41 -1.48
N ALA A 368 -4.68 40.31 -1.81
CA ALA A 368 -5.83 39.85 -1.02
C ALA A 368 -5.44 39.02 0.21
N PHE A 369 -4.27 38.36 0.21
CA PHE A 369 -3.72 37.59 1.33
C PHE A 369 -2.55 38.37 1.92
N ASP A 370 -2.87 39.22 2.89
CA ASP A 370 -1.98 40.26 3.38
C ASP A 370 -0.91 39.76 4.38
N GLU A 371 -0.17 40.70 4.96
CA GLU A 371 0.86 40.41 5.95
C GLU A 371 0.32 39.86 7.28
N GLU A 372 -0.93 40.19 7.66
CA GLU A 372 -1.58 39.62 8.84
C GLU A 372 -1.98 38.17 8.58
N ASP A 373 -2.57 37.86 7.42
CA ASP A 373 -2.89 36.51 6.98
C ASP A 373 -1.64 35.62 6.88
N VAL A 374 -0.52 36.18 6.36
CA VAL A 374 0.80 35.52 6.35
C VAL A 374 1.26 35.24 7.77
N ALA A 375 1.23 36.22 8.68
CA ALA A 375 1.67 36.04 10.06
C ALA A 375 0.80 35.03 10.84
N ARG A 376 -0.52 35.12 10.70
CA ARG A 376 -1.52 34.21 11.29
C ARG A 376 -1.30 32.78 10.82
N THR A 377 -1.24 32.57 9.50
CA THR A 377 -1.03 31.23 8.90
C THR A 377 0.33 30.64 9.23
N THR A 378 1.38 31.47 9.28
CA THR A 378 2.74 31.04 9.70
C THR A 378 2.75 30.56 11.16
N THR A 379 2.05 31.26 12.04
CA THR A 379 1.95 30.89 13.46
C THR A 379 1.24 29.54 13.62
N LEU A 380 0.12 29.34 12.91
CA LEU A 380 -0.59 28.05 12.91
C LEU A 380 0.25 26.92 12.33
N LEU A 381 1.03 27.17 11.27
CA LEU A 381 1.94 26.19 10.69
C LEU A 381 3.04 25.78 11.67
N ALA A 382 3.60 26.73 12.42
CA ALA A 382 4.61 26.46 13.44
C ALA A 382 4.07 25.57 14.58
N VAL A 383 2.82 25.78 15.02
CA VAL A 383 2.18 24.92 16.02
C VAL A 383 1.80 23.56 15.42
N PHE A 384 1.27 23.50 14.19
CA PHE A 384 1.00 22.23 13.49
C PHE A 384 2.27 21.39 13.29
N ALA A 385 3.45 22.02 13.15
CA ALA A 385 4.72 21.31 13.00
C ALA A 385 5.02 20.37 14.18
N ILE A 386 4.53 20.67 15.39
CA ILE A 386 4.64 19.80 16.58
C ILE A 386 3.90 18.48 16.38
N ALA A 387 2.78 18.49 15.66
CA ALA A 387 1.98 17.30 15.38
C ALA A 387 2.58 16.41 14.27
N ILE A 388 3.36 16.98 13.34
CA ILE A 388 3.85 16.27 12.14
C ILE A 388 4.56 14.94 12.47
N PRO A 389 5.51 14.86 13.43
CA PRO A 389 6.14 13.59 13.78
C PRO A 389 5.16 12.62 14.46
N LEU A 390 4.31 13.13 15.36
CA LEU A 390 3.35 12.31 16.10
C LEU A 390 2.37 11.64 15.15
N GLU A 391 1.72 12.42 14.28
CA GLU A 391 0.79 11.96 13.26
C GLU A 391 1.44 10.92 12.33
N SER A 392 2.64 11.23 11.83
CA SER A 392 3.42 10.34 10.95
C SER A 392 3.70 8.98 11.59
N LEU A 393 4.00 8.94 12.88
CA LEU A 393 4.22 7.70 13.63
C LEU A 393 2.91 6.91 13.80
N THR A 394 1.73 7.55 13.87
CA THR A 394 0.45 6.82 13.96
C THR A 394 0.20 5.92 12.74
N HIS A 395 0.62 6.34 11.54
CA HIS A 395 0.47 5.55 10.32
C HIS A 395 1.26 4.24 10.36
N LEU A 396 2.45 4.23 10.97
CA LEU A 396 3.30 3.04 11.09
C LEU A 396 2.81 2.15 12.23
N LEU A 397 2.52 2.76 13.39
CA LEU A 397 2.04 2.03 14.56
C LEU A 397 0.70 1.34 14.31
N SER A 398 -0.24 2.00 13.62
CA SER A 398 -1.52 1.39 13.23
C SER A 398 -1.32 0.18 12.31
N ARG A 399 -0.44 0.29 11.30
CA ARG A 399 -0.09 -0.80 10.39
C ARG A 399 0.66 -1.94 11.09
N ALA A 400 1.51 -1.64 12.07
CA ALA A 400 2.15 -2.64 12.92
C ALA A 400 1.13 -3.41 13.78
N ILE A 401 0.06 -2.76 14.26
CA ILE A 401 -1.03 -3.46 14.96
C ILE A 401 -1.91 -4.27 13.97
N TYR A 402 -2.20 -3.75 12.78
CA TYR A 402 -2.91 -4.51 11.73
C TYR A 402 -2.13 -5.78 11.31
N ALA A 403 -0.80 -5.72 11.23
CA ALA A 403 0.06 -6.89 10.98
C ALA A 403 -0.11 -7.99 12.04
N THR A 404 -0.51 -7.63 13.27
CA THR A 404 -0.87 -8.57 14.35
C THR A 404 -2.35 -8.98 14.36
N ARG A 405 -3.05 -8.80 13.23
CA ARG A 405 -4.46 -9.16 12.99
C ARG A 405 -5.47 -8.47 13.94
N ASN A 406 -5.15 -7.28 14.46
CA ASN A 406 -6.08 -6.51 15.30
C ASN A 406 -6.49 -5.21 14.59
N THR A 407 -7.75 -5.11 14.20
CA THR A 407 -8.31 -3.92 13.52
C THR A 407 -8.98 -2.92 14.47
N ILE A 408 -9.38 -3.37 15.67
CA ILE A 408 -10.18 -2.57 16.62
C ILE A 408 -9.33 -1.53 17.36
N LEU A 409 -8.09 -1.88 17.75
CA LEU A 409 -7.26 -0.99 18.55
C LEU A 409 -6.89 0.34 17.86
N PRO A 410 -6.54 0.37 16.56
CA PRO A 410 -6.32 1.63 15.87
C PRO A 410 -7.57 2.51 15.82
N THR A 411 -8.77 1.93 15.76
CA THR A 411 -10.04 2.67 15.89
C THR A 411 -10.20 3.24 17.30
N ILE A 412 -10.01 2.43 18.35
CA ILE A 412 -10.06 2.91 19.76
C ILE A 412 -9.05 4.04 20.01
N ALA A 413 -7.81 3.90 19.55
CA ALA A 413 -6.78 4.92 19.69
C ALA A 413 -7.12 6.21 18.94
N SER A 414 -7.81 6.10 17.79
CA SER A 414 -8.28 7.25 17.02
C SER A 414 -9.46 7.95 17.72
N MET A 415 -10.42 7.20 18.27
CA MET A 415 -11.54 7.76 19.04
C MET A 415 -11.04 8.47 20.31
N ALA A 416 -10.08 7.88 21.02
CA ALA A 416 -9.47 8.49 22.20
C ALA A 416 -8.64 9.73 21.84
N GLY A 417 -7.93 9.71 20.70
CA GLY A 417 -7.24 10.89 20.16
C GLY A 417 -8.21 12.03 19.82
N PHE A 418 -9.33 11.73 19.18
CA PHE A 418 -10.38 12.72 18.87
C PHE A 418 -11.04 13.29 20.15
N ALA A 419 -11.34 12.45 21.14
CA ALA A 419 -11.84 12.93 22.43
C ALA A 419 -10.82 13.85 23.14
N ALA A 420 -9.53 13.52 23.07
CA ALA A 420 -8.46 14.37 23.61
C ALA A 420 -8.30 15.68 22.82
N ILE A 421 -8.57 15.69 21.51
CA ILE A 421 -8.62 16.92 20.70
C ILE A 421 -9.71 17.84 21.21
N VAL A 422 -10.95 17.36 21.33
CA VAL A 422 -12.09 18.19 21.78
C VAL A 422 -11.82 18.77 23.17
N VAL A 423 -11.43 17.93 24.13
CA VAL A 423 -11.14 18.38 25.51
C VAL A 423 -9.98 19.38 25.56
N ALA A 424 -8.90 19.17 24.79
CA ALA A 424 -7.77 20.09 24.78
C ALA A 424 -8.10 21.41 24.07
N ALA A 425 -8.88 21.36 22.98
CA ALA A 425 -9.28 22.54 22.23
C ALA A 425 -10.24 23.43 23.04
N ASP A 426 -11.28 22.85 23.64
CA ASP A 426 -12.23 23.58 24.50
C ASP A 426 -11.52 24.23 25.70
N ALA A 427 -10.47 23.59 26.24
CA ALA A 427 -9.66 24.14 27.33
C ALA A 427 -8.66 25.22 26.90
N LEU A 428 -8.06 25.12 25.70
CA LEU A 428 -7.03 26.03 25.22
C LEU A 428 -7.59 27.25 24.46
N ALA A 429 -8.74 27.12 23.80
CA ALA A 429 -9.32 28.17 22.96
C ALA A 429 -9.53 29.53 23.68
N PRO A 430 -9.91 29.60 24.97
CA PRO A 430 -10.05 30.86 25.68
C PRO A 430 -8.73 31.63 25.88
N GLU A 431 -7.59 30.93 25.98
CA GLU A 431 -6.28 31.52 26.30
C GLU A 431 -5.43 31.79 25.06
N VAL A 432 -5.37 30.85 24.12
CA VAL A 432 -4.48 30.92 22.93
C VAL A 432 -5.22 31.09 21.60
N GLY A 433 -6.55 31.26 21.64
CA GLY A 433 -7.38 31.53 20.47
C GLY A 433 -7.19 30.50 19.36
N LEU A 434 -6.90 30.97 18.13
CA LEU A 434 -6.79 30.12 16.94
C LEU A 434 -5.66 29.08 17.01
N ALA A 435 -4.63 29.31 17.85
CA ALA A 435 -3.57 28.32 18.07
C ALA A 435 -4.05 27.07 18.84
N ALA A 436 -5.22 27.11 19.49
CA ALA A 436 -5.82 25.94 20.16
C ALA A 436 -6.16 24.81 19.17
N VAL A 437 -6.49 25.14 17.91
CA VAL A 437 -6.76 24.15 16.86
C VAL A 437 -5.53 23.27 16.57
N PRO A 438 -4.37 23.78 16.15
CA PRO A 438 -3.17 22.96 15.96
C PRO A 438 -2.59 22.39 17.27
N ALA A 439 -2.70 23.09 18.40
CA ALA A 439 -2.20 22.60 19.69
C ALA A 439 -2.98 21.36 20.17
N SER A 440 -4.31 21.41 20.12
CA SER A 440 -5.17 20.26 20.44
C SER A 440 -4.93 19.07 19.51
N PHE A 441 -4.65 19.31 18.22
CA PHE A 441 -4.27 18.27 17.27
C PHE A 441 -3.00 17.53 17.71
N ALA A 442 -1.97 18.26 18.15
CA ALA A 442 -0.75 17.67 18.69
C ALA A 442 -1.03 16.82 19.94
N VAL A 443 -1.89 17.28 20.86
CA VAL A 443 -2.33 16.50 22.04
C VAL A 443 -3.05 15.22 21.63
N GLY A 444 -4.00 15.28 20.68
CA GLY A 444 -4.70 14.11 20.15
C GLY A 444 -3.77 13.09 19.51
N MET A 445 -2.82 13.55 18.70
CA MET A 445 -1.82 12.68 18.09
C MET A 445 -0.87 12.08 19.13
N ALA A 446 -0.49 12.82 20.17
CA ALA A 446 0.30 12.28 21.29
C ALA A 446 -0.45 11.16 22.03
N VAL A 447 -1.74 11.36 22.35
CA VAL A 447 -2.60 10.34 22.97
C VAL A 447 -2.73 9.11 22.07
N LYS A 448 -2.99 9.30 20.77
CA LYS A 448 -3.07 8.22 19.78
C LYS A 448 -1.76 7.43 19.68
N VAL A 449 -0.60 8.10 19.60
CA VAL A 449 0.73 7.46 19.60
C VAL A 449 0.98 6.68 20.90
N ALA A 450 0.62 7.25 22.06
CA ALA A 450 0.81 6.60 23.35
C ALA A 450 -0.01 5.30 23.47
N ILE A 451 -1.31 5.35 23.11
CA ILE A 451 -2.19 4.18 23.13
C ILE A 451 -1.72 3.10 22.15
N LEU A 452 -1.40 3.49 20.91
CA LEU A 452 -0.89 2.54 19.90
C LEU A 452 0.42 1.88 20.35
N SER A 453 1.36 2.66 20.90
CA SER A 453 2.64 2.15 21.39
C SER A 453 2.46 1.20 22.57
N ALA A 454 1.66 1.57 23.56
CA ALA A 454 1.34 0.74 24.72
C ALA A 454 0.66 -0.57 24.32
N ALA A 455 -0.28 -0.52 23.36
CA ALA A 455 -0.99 -1.69 22.86
C ALA A 455 -0.13 -2.62 21.99
N LEU A 456 0.91 -2.08 21.33
CA LEU A 456 1.83 -2.83 20.48
C LEU A 456 2.89 -3.61 21.29
N LEU A 457 3.34 -3.09 22.44
CA LEU A 457 4.32 -3.75 23.32
C LEU A 457 3.99 -5.23 23.68
N PRO A 458 2.80 -5.57 24.23
CA PRO A 458 2.46 -6.96 24.55
C PRO A 458 2.29 -7.83 23.29
N ARG A 459 1.89 -7.25 22.16
CA ARG A 459 1.74 -7.95 20.88
C ARG A 459 3.09 -8.36 20.32
N VAL A 460 4.03 -7.43 20.26
CA VAL A 460 5.44 -7.72 19.93
C VAL A 460 6.05 -8.72 20.90
N ALA A 461 5.59 -8.76 22.16
CA ALA A 461 6.02 -9.78 23.13
C ALA A 461 5.39 -11.17 22.92
N ALA A 462 4.28 -11.28 22.17
CA ALA A 462 3.62 -12.53 21.84
C ALA A 462 4.07 -13.12 20.49
N ILE A 463 4.64 -12.32 19.57
CA ILE A 463 5.24 -12.84 18.33
C ILE A 463 6.31 -13.90 18.68
N GLY A 464 6.18 -15.09 18.10
CA GLY A 464 7.07 -16.25 18.34
C GLY A 464 6.77 -17.02 19.63
N ARG A 465 5.82 -16.60 20.47
CA ARG A 465 5.32 -17.42 21.58
C ARG A 465 4.14 -18.26 21.10
N GLN A 466 4.37 -19.55 20.89
CA GLN A 466 3.26 -20.50 20.80
C GLN A 466 2.43 -20.41 22.10
N PRO A 467 1.09 -20.46 22.04
CA PRO A 467 0.30 -20.81 23.20
C PRO A 467 0.60 -22.28 23.52
N ALA A 468 1.32 -22.52 24.62
CA ALA A 468 1.33 -23.85 25.21
C ALA A 468 -0.11 -24.18 25.63
N THR A 469 -0.61 -25.33 25.17
CA THR A 469 -1.88 -25.97 25.54
C THR A 469 -3.15 -25.12 25.46
N ALA A 470 -3.91 -25.30 24.37
CA ALA A 470 -5.36 -25.09 24.35
C ALA A 470 -6.01 -26.09 23.38
N GLY A 471 -5.86 -27.39 23.68
CA GLY A 471 -6.76 -28.41 23.13
C GLY A 471 -8.04 -28.42 23.94
N THR A 472 -9.15 -27.98 23.35
CA THR A 472 -10.53 -28.46 23.58
C THR A 472 -11.50 -27.66 22.72
N ASP A 473 -12.47 -28.34 22.14
CA ASP A 473 -13.49 -27.74 21.28
C ASP A 473 -14.43 -26.83 22.06
N ALA A 474 -14.62 -25.60 21.57
CA ALA A 474 -15.73 -24.74 22.00
C ALA A 474 -16.13 -23.76 20.89
N VAL A 475 -17.33 -23.96 20.34
CA VAL A 475 -18.01 -23.01 19.46
C VAL A 475 -18.27 -21.71 20.22
N PRO A 476 -18.04 -20.51 19.61
CA PRO A 476 -18.32 -19.25 20.29
C PRO A 476 -19.82 -18.98 20.42
N GLY A 477 -20.39 -19.32 21.58
CA GLY A 477 -21.70 -18.85 22.03
C GLY A 477 -21.70 -17.36 22.43
N PRO A 478 -22.88 -16.76 22.68
CA PRO A 478 -23.01 -15.32 22.92
C PRO A 478 -22.34 -14.85 24.22
N VAL A 479 -21.90 -13.58 24.22
CA VAL A 479 -21.02 -12.98 25.23
C VAL A 479 -21.65 -12.95 26.63
N ALA A 480 -21.24 -13.87 27.49
CA ALA A 480 -21.55 -13.83 28.93
C ALA A 480 -20.65 -12.81 29.66
N ARG A 481 -21.29 -11.80 30.26
CA ARG A 481 -20.67 -10.61 30.85
C ARG A 481 -20.01 -10.91 32.21
N ARG A 482 -18.76 -11.42 32.23
CA ARG A 482 -18.04 -11.70 33.49
C ARG A 482 -17.41 -10.43 34.10
N ARG A 483 -18.07 -9.87 35.13
CA ARG A 483 -17.47 -8.85 36.01
C ARG A 483 -16.31 -9.49 36.80
N GLY A 484 -15.08 -9.09 36.50
CA GLY A 484 -13.89 -9.45 37.28
C GLY A 484 -13.06 -8.20 37.60
N ARG A 485 -12.94 -7.85 38.88
CA ARG A 485 -12.02 -6.80 39.36
C ARG A 485 -10.58 -7.31 39.27
N GLY A 486 -9.95 -7.18 38.11
CA GLY A 486 -8.53 -7.46 37.90
C GLY A 486 -7.69 -6.20 38.04
N VAL A 487 -6.97 -6.04 39.16
CA VAL A 487 -5.96 -4.98 39.31
C VAL A 487 -4.82 -5.25 38.35
N LEU A 488 -4.46 -4.26 37.53
CA LEU A 488 -3.43 -4.36 36.50
C LEU A 488 -2.01 -4.37 37.11
N VAL A 489 -1.53 -5.53 37.54
CA VAL A 489 -0.14 -5.70 37.99
C VAL A 489 0.78 -5.77 36.76
N LEU A 490 1.41 -4.64 36.43
CA LEU A 490 2.41 -4.54 35.37
C LEU A 490 3.72 -5.28 35.74
N PRO A 491 4.21 -6.23 34.93
CA PRO A 491 5.51 -6.86 35.16
C PRO A 491 6.66 -5.88 34.93
N ARG A 492 7.62 -5.84 35.86
CA ARG A 492 8.84 -5.03 35.78
C ARG A 492 9.86 -5.69 34.84
N LEU A 493 9.96 -5.22 33.58
CA LEU A 493 11.11 -5.50 32.70
C LEU A 493 11.50 -4.25 31.89
N ARG A 494 12.78 -4.18 31.51
CA ARG A 494 13.53 -2.97 31.05
C ARG A 494 12.73 -2.03 30.14
N ARG A 495 12.50 -0.79 30.64
CA ARG A 495 11.68 0.27 30.03
C ARG A 495 12.44 1.26 29.11
N SER A 496 13.77 1.16 29.00
CA SER A 496 14.62 2.37 28.88
C SER A 496 14.94 2.93 27.48
N THR A 497 14.28 2.52 26.40
CA THR A 497 14.48 3.15 25.07
C THR A 497 13.19 3.61 24.41
N LEU A 498 12.27 2.70 24.07
CA LEU A 498 11.04 3.05 23.34
C LEU A 498 10.02 3.86 24.16
N ALA A 499 9.91 3.59 25.47
CA ALA A 499 9.05 4.40 26.34
C ALA A 499 9.70 5.76 26.66
N LEU A 500 11.03 5.80 26.80
CA LEU A 500 11.76 7.04 27.05
C LEU A 500 11.78 7.97 25.82
N SER A 501 11.89 7.45 24.60
CA SER A 501 11.76 8.27 23.38
C SER A 501 10.35 8.84 23.21
N GLY A 502 9.31 8.06 23.55
CA GLY A 502 7.93 8.53 23.57
C GLY A 502 7.68 9.60 24.62
N LEU A 503 8.13 9.37 25.87
CA LEU A 503 8.01 10.37 26.95
C LEU A 503 8.84 11.63 26.67
N ALA A 504 10.04 11.50 26.09
CA ALA A 504 10.88 12.63 25.73
C ALA A 504 10.28 13.45 24.59
N LEU A 505 9.65 12.83 23.58
CA LEU A 505 8.91 13.55 22.54
C LEU A 505 7.66 14.26 23.09
N VAL A 506 6.93 13.65 24.02
CA VAL A 506 5.79 14.30 24.70
C VAL A 506 6.26 15.43 25.60
N ALA A 507 7.33 15.25 26.38
CA ALA A 507 7.91 16.29 27.21
C ALA A 507 8.51 17.45 26.39
N LEU A 508 9.12 17.15 25.23
CA LEU A 508 9.59 18.15 24.29
C LEU A 508 8.43 18.91 23.65
N ALA A 509 7.34 18.23 23.27
CA ALA A 509 6.15 18.88 22.73
C ALA A 509 5.46 19.78 23.78
N VAL A 510 5.28 19.30 25.01
CA VAL A 510 4.70 20.09 26.12
C VAL A 510 5.62 21.26 26.49
N GLY A 511 6.93 21.03 26.57
CA GLY A 511 7.92 22.08 26.84
C GLY A 511 7.99 23.13 25.72
N LEU A 512 7.85 22.72 24.46
CA LEU A 512 7.79 23.65 23.32
C LEU A 512 6.49 24.44 23.31
N VAL A 513 5.34 23.82 23.61
CA VAL A 513 4.06 24.52 23.78
C VAL A 513 4.18 25.56 24.91
N HIS A 514 4.75 25.20 26.06
CA HIS A 514 4.92 26.12 27.19
C HIS A 514 5.87 27.28 26.85
N ALA A 515 7.02 26.98 26.24
CA ALA A 515 7.98 27.99 25.79
C ALA A 515 7.40 28.91 24.69
N THR A 516 6.57 28.38 23.78
CA THR A 516 5.86 29.23 22.82
C THR A 516 4.75 30.06 23.46
N SER A 517 4.03 29.54 24.46
CA SER A 517 3.04 30.34 25.20
C SER A 517 3.71 31.45 26.01
N GLU A 518 4.84 31.22 26.68
CA GLU A 518 5.58 32.27 27.38
C GLU A 518 6.16 33.31 26.40
N ALA A 519 6.71 32.87 25.26
CA ALA A 519 7.22 33.77 24.23
C ALA A 519 6.11 34.62 23.56
N LEU A 520 4.88 34.10 23.45
CA LEU A 520 3.73 34.83 22.92
C LEU A 520 3.08 35.75 23.96
N SER A 521 2.99 35.32 25.24
CA SER A 521 2.47 36.14 26.34
C SER A 521 3.38 37.32 26.69
N GLY A 522 4.69 37.21 26.45
CA GLY A 522 5.64 38.32 26.61
C GLY A 522 5.63 39.35 25.48
N ALA A 523 4.97 39.05 24.35
CA ALA A 523 4.98 39.88 23.15
C ALA A 523 3.70 40.72 23.03
N SER A 524 3.61 41.80 23.81
CA SER A 524 2.65 42.88 23.53
C SER A 524 2.98 43.52 22.18
N LEU A 525 2.17 43.20 21.17
CA LEU A 525 2.41 43.52 19.75
C LEU A 525 2.37 45.03 19.45
N GLN A 526 3.51 45.70 19.58
CA GLN A 526 3.87 46.80 18.68
C GLN A 526 4.71 46.21 17.55
N VAL A 527 4.10 46.01 16.38
CA VAL A 527 4.75 45.41 15.21
C VAL A 527 5.64 46.44 14.51
N ALA A 528 6.95 46.29 14.65
CA ALA A 528 7.93 46.85 13.72
C ALA A 528 8.40 45.73 12.76
N PRO A 529 8.45 45.95 11.44
CA PRO A 529 8.81 44.91 10.49
C PRO A 529 10.30 44.55 10.59
N VAL A 530 10.59 43.27 10.88
CA VAL A 530 11.97 42.75 10.85
C VAL A 530 12.43 42.62 9.39
N VAL A 531 13.16 43.64 8.92
CA VAL A 531 13.81 43.63 7.61
C VAL A 531 14.92 42.57 7.60
N THR A 532 14.80 41.54 6.77
CA THR A 532 15.86 40.52 6.60
C THR A 532 16.76 40.82 5.40
N PRO A 533 18.07 40.48 5.44
CA PRO A 533 19.06 41.20 4.63
C PRO A 533 19.23 40.73 3.17
N TRP A 534 18.46 39.75 2.70
CA TRP A 534 18.71 39.05 1.42
C TRP A 534 17.85 39.56 0.24
N ALA A 535 17.20 40.71 0.38
CA ALA A 535 16.31 41.33 -0.62
C ALA A 535 17.02 41.90 -1.87
N ARG A 536 18.10 41.28 -2.37
CA ARG A 536 18.79 41.64 -3.62
C ARG A 536 19.40 40.44 -4.36
N VAL A 537 18.57 39.69 -5.10
CA VAL A 537 18.94 39.15 -6.43
C VAL A 537 17.67 39.11 -7.28
N ALA A 538 17.71 39.66 -8.49
CA ALA A 538 16.59 39.65 -9.43
C ALA A 538 17.02 39.02 -10.78
N ALA A 539 16.11 38.20 -11.33
CA ALA A 539 15.87 37.85 -12.74
C ALA A 539 17.01 37.28 -13.65
N PRO A 540 16.66 36.48 -14.69
CA PRO A 540 17.62 35.76 -15.55
C PRO A 540 17.82 36.37 -16.96
N ALA A 541 18.78 35.83 -17.73
CA ALA A 541 18.95 36.13 -19.17
C ALA A 541 19.38 34.89 -20.01
N ASP A 542 18.48 34.52 -20.93
CA ASP A 542 18.59 33.99 -22.30
C ASP A 542 19.72 33.09 -22.85
N VAL A 543 19.27 31.92 -23.35
CA VAL A 543 19.37 31.37 -24.73
C VAL A 543 20.56 31.76 -25.64
N ALA A 544 21.33 30.74 -26.11
CA ALA A 544 21.81 30.65 -27.51
C ALA A 544 22.34 29.24 -27.91
N SER A 545 22.21 28.93 -29.20
CA SER A 545 22.82 27.86 -30.04
C SER A 545 22.73 28.37 -31.50
N PRO A 546 23.45 27.88 -32.55
CA PRO A 546 23.93 26.50 -32.78
C PRO A 546 25.24 26.35 -33.65
N SER A 547 25.39 25.19 -34.35
CA SER A 547 26.21 24.88 -35.56
C SER A 547 27.70 24.50 -35.40
N ALA A 548 28.38 23.77 -36.32
CA ALA A 548 28.00 22.67 -37.26
C ALA A 548 29.25 22.04 -37.95
N SER A 549 29.14 20.81 -38.48
CA SER A 549 30.09 20.09 -39.39
C SER A 549 31.47 19.66 -38.80
N THR A 550 32.24 18.67 -39.31
CA THR A 550 32.30 17.96 -40.62
C THR A 550 32.50 16.42 -40.52
N ARG A 551 32.32 15.73 -41.66
CA ARG A 551 32.69 14.33 -42.02
C ARG A 551 34.06 14.35 -42.81
N PRO A 552 34.68 13.24 -43.35
CA PRO A 552 34.11 11.96 -43.80
C PRO A 552 34.95 10.67 -43.54
N ALA A 553 34.59 9.60 -44.27
CA ALA A 553 34.86 8.17 -44.10
C ALA A 553 36.25 7.63 -44.52
N GLY A 554 36.52 6.37 -44.11
CA GLY A 554 37.57 5.47 -44.59
C GLY A 554 37.09 4.00 -44.56
N ALA A 555 37.95 3.05 -44.96
CA ALA A 555 37.51 1.96 -45.84
C ALA A 555 38.31 0.65 -45.77
N ALA A 556 37.72 -0.42 -46.35
CA ALA A 556 38.26 -1.79 -46.54
C ALA A 556 38.57 -2.59 -45.23
N ALA A 557 38.44 -3.92 -45.08
CA ALA A 557 38.14 -5.11 -45.91
C ALA A 557 39.33 -6.10 -46.08
N SER A 558 39.21 -7.28 -45.45
CA SER A 558 39.86 -8.58 -45.79
C SER A 558 39.22 -9.67 -44.89
N SER A 559 38.51 -10.71 -45.35
CA SER A 559 38.83 -11.83 -46.27
C SER A 559 39.71 -12.93 -45.64
N GLY A 560 39.14 -14.13 -45.42
CA GLY A 560 39.83 -15.27 -44.79
C GLY A 560 39.04 -16.60 -44.83
N THR A 561 38.78 -17.13 -46.02
CA THR A 561 38.40 -18.55 -46.26
C THR A 561 39.56 -19.50 -45.92
N GLY A 562 39.45 -20.77 -45.51
CA GLY A 562 38.34 -21.74 -45.42
C GLY A 562 38.74 -23.09 -46.05
N ARG A 563 38.36 -24.27 -45.49
CA ARG A 563 38.15 -25.59 -46.17
C ARG A 563 37.95 -26.78 -45.20
N SER A 564 37.21 -27.79 -45.67
CA SER A 564 36.78 -29.06 -45.00
C SER A 564 37.59 -30.27 -45.56
N PRO A 565 37.14 -31.56 -45.60
CA PRO A 565 36.29 -32.40 -44.71
C PRO A 565 36.79 -33.88 -44.49
N GLY A 566 36.15 -34.63 -43.55
CA GLY A 566 35.94 -36.10 -43.60
C GLY A 566 37.10 -37.06 -43.20
N PRO A 567 36.88 -38.40 -43.08
CA PRO A 567 35.69 -39.20 -43.43
C PRO A 567 35.10 -40.07 -42.26
N SER A 568 34.61 -41.28 -42.53
CA SER A 568 33.47 -41.95 -41.84
C SER A 568 33.75 -43.35 -41.23
N ALA A 569 32.88 -43.75 -40.28
CA ALA A 569 32.43 -45.10 -39.88
C ALA A 569 33.41 -46.18 -39.37
N ALA A 570 33.07 -46.79 -38.21
CA ALA A 570 32.63 -48.20 -38.12
C ALA A 570 32.10 -48.60 -36.72
N THR A 571 31.22 -49.61 -36.69
CA THR A 571 30.52 -50.27 -35.57
C THR A 571 31.38 -51.06 -34.57
N GLY A 572 30.91 -51.22 -33.32
CA GLY A 572 31.18 -52.46 -32.56
C GLY A 572 31.08 -52.41 -31.02
N ALA A 573 30.29 -53.36 -30.46
CA ALA A 573 30.26 -53.83 -29.06
C ALA A 573 29.74 -52.91 -27.93
N SER A 574 28.67 -53.36 -27.26
CA SER A 574 28.18 -52.80 -26.00
C SER A 574 29.13 -53.07 -24.83
N PRO A 575 29.54 -52.05 -24.06
CA PRO A 575 29.98 -52.24 -22.68
C PRO A 575 28.75 -52.29 -21.75
N THR A 576 28.83 -53.09 -20.68
CA THR A 576 27.95 -52.91 -19.51
C THR A 576 28.03 -51.46 -19.02
N PRO A 577 26.91 -50.85 -18.60
CA PRO A 577 26.86 -49.42 -18.33
C PRO A 577 27.80 -49.07 -17.17
N LYS A 578 28.91 -48.40 -17.49
CA LYS A 578 29.67 -47.65 -16.48
C LYS A 578 28.76 -46.57 -15.89
N PRO A 579 28.85 -46.29 -14.58
CA PRO A 579 28.18 -45.14 -13.98
C PRO A 579 28.68 -43.86 -14.67
N GLY A 580 27.83 -43.29 -15.52
CA GLY A 580 28.07 -42.07 -16.28
C GLY A 580 26.89 -41.12 -16.13
N PRO A 581 27.08 -39.81 -16.40
CA PRO A 581 26.04 -38.82 -16.17
C PRO A 581 24.76 -39.17 -16.95
N PHE A 582 23.64 -39.19 -16.23
CA PHE A 582 22.32 -39.50 -16.75
C PHE A 582 21.41 -38.28 -16.62
N ALA A 583 20.49 -38.11 -17.57
CA ALA A 583 19.51 -37.04 -17.57
C ALA A 583 18.17 -37.59 -18.06
N MET A 584 17.09 -37.18 -17.41
CA MET A 584 15.72 -37.54 -17.74
C MET A 584 14.84 -36.31 -17.64
N ASP A 585 13.92 -36.18 -18.58
CA ASP A 585 13.05 -35.04 -18.74
C ASP A 585 11.73 -35.52 -19.34
N LEU A 586 10.64 -35.38 -18.60
CA LEU A 586 9.30 -35.74 -19.06
C LEU A 586 8.51 -34.52 -19.58
N TYR A 587 9.03 -33.30 -19.40
CA TYR A 587 8.26 -32.10 -19.63
C TYR A 587 8.27 -31.66 -21.09
N GLU A 588 7.07 -31.46 -21.65
CA GLU A 588 6.87 -30.63 -22.83
C GLU A 588 6.39 -29.23 -22.44
N LYS A 589 6.74 -28.23 -23.25
CA LYS A 589 6.29 -26.82 -23.07
C LYS A 589 4.75 -26.67 -23.01
N ALA A 590 4.03 -27.69 -23.44
CA ALA A 590 2.59 -27.77 -23.35
C ALA A 590 2.10 -27.99 -21.90
N ASP A 591 2.85 -28.61 -21.01
CA ASP A 591 2.22 -29.33 -19.89
C ASP A 591 1.88 -28.41 -18.72
N TYR A 592 2.67 -27.34 -18.56
CA TYR A 592 2.55 -26.40 -17.46
C TYR A 592 1.19 -25.71 -17.40
N VAL A 593 0.61 -25.71 -16.19
CA VAL A 593 -0.53 -24.86 -15.85
C VAL A 593 -0.36 -24.27 -14.45
N GLY A 594 -0.39 -22.94 -14.37
CA GLY A 594 -0.30 -22.22 -13.10
C GLY A 594 -1.60 -22.29 -12.28
N GLU A 595 -1.51 -22.03 -10.99
CA GLU A 595 -2.68 -21.96 -10.11
C GLU A 595 -3.60 -20.79 -10.46
N PHE A 596 -4.91 -21.07 -10.53
CA PHE A 596 -5.92 -20.03 -10.72
C PHE A 596 -6.32 -19.32 -9.42
N ARG A 597 -6.17 -19.96 -8.24
CA ARG A 597 -6.54 -19.37 -6.93
C ARG A 597 -5.49 -19.69 -5.86
N ASP A 598 -5.37 -18.82 -4.86
CA ASP A 598 -4.31 -18.84 -3.83
C ASP A 598 -4.31 -20.04 -2.86
N ILE A 599 -5.22 -21.00 -3.05
CA ILE A 599 -5.29 -22.30 -2.34
C ILE A 599 -5.34 -23.49 -3.31
N TRP A 600 -5.07 -23.25 -4.61
CA TRP A 600 -5.16 -24.23 -5.71
C TRP A 600 -3.79 -24.65 -6.24
N CYS A 601 -2.70 -24.38 -5.52
CA CYS A 601 -1.36 -24.92 -5.81
C CYS A 601 -1.36 -26.45 -5.99
N LEU A 602 -1.95 -27.20 -5.05
CA LEU A 602 -2.03 -28.66 -5.12
C LEU A 602 -2.81 -29.16 -6.36
N PRO A 603 -4.05 -28.74 -6.65
CA PRO A 603 -4.77 -29.17 -7.86
C PRO A 603 -4.16 -28.62 -9.17
N ALA A 604 -3.44 -27.50 -9.16
CA ALA A 604 -2.66 -27.04 -10.31
C ALA A 604 -1.45 -27.95 -10.57
N ALA A 605 -0.82 -28.45 -9.50
CA ALA A 605 0.27 -29.41 -9.58
C ALA A 605 -0.22 -30.81 -10.01
N MET A 606 -1.41 -31.24 -9.55
CA MET A 606 -2.09 -32.42 -10.11
C MET A 606 -2.36 -32.25 -11.61
N GLN A 607 -2.91 -31.12 -12.04
CA GLN A 607 -3.21 -30.87 -13.46
C GLN A 607 -1.95 -30.82 -14.32
N THR A 608 -0.87 -30.18 -13.82
CA THR A 608 0.43 -30.18 -14.51
C THR A 608 1.00 -31.59 -14.59
N ALA A 609 0.92 -32.39 -13.52
CA ALA A 609 1.37 -33.78 -13.52
C ALA A 609 0.55 -34.65 -14.49
N MET A 610 -0.77 -34.45 -14.59
CA MET A 610 -1.64 -35.12 -15.58
C MET A 610 -1.20 -34.78 -17.01
N ASN A 611 -0.94 -33.51 -17.30
CA ASN A 611 -0.49 -33.08 -18.64
C ASN A 611 0.91 -33.63 -19.00
N VAL A 612 1.81 -33.81 -18.02
CA VAL A 612 3.12 -34.47 -18.24
C VAL A 612 2.96 -35.98 -18.51
N MET A 613 1.84 -36.59 -18.10
CA MET A 613 1.55 -38.02 -18.30
C MET A 613 0.68 -38.32 -19.53
N ASP A 614 -0.05 -37.35 -20.06
CA ASP A 614 -0.97 -37.50 -21.19
C ASP A 614 -0.93 -36.30 -22.13
N ALA A 615 -0.84 -36.55 -23.45
CA ALA A 615 -0.70 -35.53 -24.49
C ALA A 615 -1.91 -34.58 -24.59
N GLY A 616 -3.03 -34.91 -23.94
CA GLY A 616 -4.25 -34.09 -23.85
C GLY A 616 -4.16 -32.93 -22.85
N ALA A 617 -3.19 -32.02 -23.01
CA ALA A 617 -2.90 -30.96 -22.04
C ALA A 617 -4.07 -29.98 -21.75
N ASP A 618 -4.89 -30.29 -20.74
CA ASP A 618 -5.95 -29.45 -20.20
C ASP A 618 -5.36 -28.40 -19.26
N ARG A 619 -5.64 -27.12 -19.55
CA ARG A 619 -5.16 -25.98 -18.76
C ARG A 619 -6.30 -25.12 -18.23
N THR A 620 -7.51 -25.68 -18.14
CA THR A 620 -8.71 -24.96 -17.72
C THR A 620 -8.80 -24.85 -16.20
N SER A 621 -9.33 -23.72 -15.72
CA SER A 621 -9.65 -23.51 -14.30
C SER A 621 -10.79 -24.41 -13.82
N ALA A 622 -11.66 -24.86 -14.73
CA ALA A 622 -12.72 -25.84 -14.45
C ALA A 622 -12.13 -27.19 -14.00
N THR A 623 -11.01 -27.61 -14.59
CA THR A 623 -10.31 -28.84 -14.17
C THR A 623 -9.61 -28.66 -12.83
N GLN A 624 -8.92 -27.55 -12.56
CA GLN A 624 -8.42 -27.29 -11.20
C GLN A 624 -9.55 -27.24 -10.16
N SER A 625 -10.73 -26.71 -10.50
CA SER A 625 -11.88 -26.71 -9.59
C SER A 625 -12.40 -28.11 -9.28
N ARG A 626 -12.40 -29.01 -10.26
CA ARG A 626 -12.76 -30.43 -10.08
C ARG A 626 -11.71 -31.16 -9.25
N LEU A 627 -10.43 -31.02 -9.59
CA LEU A 627 -9.29 -31.58 -8.86
C LEU A 627 -9.21 -31.07 -7.41
N PHE A 628 -9.50 -29.78 -7.18
CA PHE A 628 -9.58 -29.20 -5.83
C PHE A 628 -10.67 -29.84 -5.00
N SER A 629 -11.84 -30.07 -5.61
CA SER A 629 -12.98 -30.69 -4.93
C SER A 629 -12.66 -32.16 -4.58
N LEU A 630 -12.06 -32.89 -5.53
CA LEU A 630 -11.63 -34.28 -5.37
C LEU A 630 -10.54 -34.44 -4.29
N ALA A 631 -9.42 -33.73 -4.43
CA ALA A 631 -8.32 -33.81 -3.47
C ALA A 631 -8.75 -33.42 -2.06
N ARG A 632 -9.71 -32.48 -1.92
CA ARG A 632 -10.29 -32.12 -0.62
C ARG A 632 -11.30 -33.11 -0.07
N SER A 633 -12.05 -33.84 -0.91
CA SER A 633 -12.92 -34.92 -0.42
C SER A 633 -12.11 -36.12 0.05
N LEU A 634 -10.94 -36.35 -0.54
CA LEU A 634 -10.01 -37.43 -0.18
C LEU A 634 -9.17 -37.08 1.07
N ALA A 635 -8.55 -35.90 1.09
CA ALA A 635 -7.74 -35.43 2.21
C ALA A 635 -7.89 -33.91 2.44
N PRO A 636 -8.83 -33.46 3.28
CA PRO A 636 -9.05 -32.03 3.55
C PRO A 636 -7.98 -31.44 4.49
N ALA A 637 -7.42 -30.28 4.14
CA ALA A 637 -6.49 -29.55 4.99
C ALA A 637 -7.21 -28.59 5.96
N PRO A 638 -6.70 -28.37 7.20
CA PRO A 638 -7.34 -27.49 8.20
C PRO A 638 -7.41 -25.99 7.84
N ASP A 639 -6.69 -25.54 6.81
CA ASP A 639 -6.75 -24.18 6.28
C ASP A 639 -7.76 -24.00 5.13
N GLY A 640 -8.45 -25.07 4.73
CA GLY A 640 -9.40 -25.09 3.62
C GLY A 640 -8.80 -25.51 2.27
N ALA A 641 -7.52 -25.88 2.23
CA ALA A 641 -6.88 -26.52 1.07
C ALA A 641 -7.09 -28.06 1.10
N ALA A 642 -6.29 -28.79 0.31
CA ALA A 642 -6.14 -30.24 0.36
C ALA A 642 -4.76 -30.63 0.90
N GLU A 643 -4.64 -31.81 1.47
CA GLU A 643 -3.38 -32.42 1.91
C GLU A 643 -2.73 -33.25 0.76
N PRO A 644 -1.41 -33.54 0.82
CA PRO A 644 -0.69 -34.31 -0.20
C PRO A 644 -1.28 -35.69 -0.50
N GLU A 645 -1.91 -36.32 0.49
CA GLU A 645 -2.62 -37.59 0.35
C GLU A 645 -3.77 -37.48 -0.68
N GLY A 646 -4.42 -36.32 -0.77
CA GLY A 646 -5.47 -36.03 -1.75
C GLY A 646 -4.96 -35.82 -3.16
N TRP A 647 -3.68 -35.42 -3.34
CA TRP A 647 -3.00 -35.51 -4.64
C TRP A 647 -2.79 -36.99 -4.99
N ALA A 648 -2.11 -37.73 -4.12
CA ALA A 648 -1.72 -39.11 -4.35
C ALA A 648 -2.92 -40.02 -4.69
N GLN A 649 -3.95 -40.00 -3.85
CA GLN A 649 -5.19 -40.74 -4.07
C GLN A 649 -5.95 -40.18 -5.29
N GLY A 650 -6.00 -38.85 -5.46
CA GLY A 650 -6.73 -38.23 -6.56
C GLY A 650 -6.19 -38.60 -7.96
N LEU A 651 -4.87 -38.68 -8.15
CA LEU A 651 -4.31 -39.18 -9.42
C LEU A 651 -4.58 -40.67 -9.64
N THR A 652 -4.57 -41.45 -8.56
CA THR A 652 -4.88 -42.89 -8.60
C THR A 652 -6.34 -43.13 -9.01
N GLU A 653 -7.30 -42.43 -8.39
CA GLU A 653 -8.73 -42.50 -8.75
C GLU A 653 -9.03 -42.01 -10.18
N LEU A 654 -8.24 -41.06 -10.69
CA LEU A 654 -8.34 -40.57 -12.06
C LEU A 654 -7.66 -41.48 -13.11
N GLY A 655 -7.06 -42.60 -12.68
CA GLY A 655 -6.46 -43.58 -13.59
C GLY A 655 -5.05 -43.26 -14.07
N TYR A 656 -4.35 -42.28 -13.48
CA TYR A 656 -2.97 -41.91 -13.85
C TYR A 656 -1.91 -42.83 -13.20
N GLY A 657 -2.34 -43.94 -12.59
CA GLY A 657 -1.49 -44.90 -11.88
C GLY A 657 -1.35 -44.60 -10.39
N ASN A 658 -0.65 -45.49 -9.69
CA ASN A 658 -0.51 -45.44 -8.24
C ASN A 658 0.44 -44.31 -7.82
N PHE A 659 0.05 -43.53 -6.82
CA PHE A 659 0.90 -42.54 -6.15
C PHE A 659 0.80 -42.69 -4.63
N GLU A 660 1.92 -42.45 -3.95
CA GLU A 660 2.01 -42.49 -2.48
C GLU A 660 2.67 -41.23 -1.91
N VAL A 661 2.33 -40.88 -0.67
CA VAL A 661 3.00 -39.81 0.07
C VAL A 661 4.21 -40.39 0.79
N ALA A 662 5.41 -40.06 0.31
CA ALA A 662 6.66 -40.40 0.97
C ALA A 662 7.15 -39.24 1.85
N VAL A 663 7.75 -39.60 2.99
CA VAL A 663 8.31 -38.64 3.95
C VAL A 663 9.77 -39.00 4.23
N GLN A 664 10.69 -38.07 3.99
CA GLN A 664 12.14 -38.31 4.01
C GLN A 664 12.87 -37.37 4.98
N PRO A 665 13.98 -37.81 5.61
CA PRO A 665 14.66 -37.03 6.64
C PRO A 665 15.59 -35.94 6.09
N SER A 666 15.85 -35.92 4.77
CA SER A 666 16.70 -34.90 4.13
C SER A 666 16.33 -34.67 2.66
N ILE A 667 16.66 -33.49 2.13
CA ILE A 667 16.53 -33.17 0.69
C ILE A 667 17.22 -34.23 -0.18
N LYS A 668 18.43 -34.68 0.21
CA LYS A 668 19.17 -35.70 -0.56
C LYS A 668 18.41 -37.03 -0.64
N ALA A 669 17.80 -37.48 0.47
CA ALA A 669 16.99 -38.69 0.49
C ALA A 669 15.67 -38.52 -0.30
N ALA A 670 15.00 -37.36 -0.15
CA ALA A 670 13.79 -37.02 -0.90
C ALA A 670 14.02 -37.05 -2.42
N ILE A 671 15.04 -36.34 -2.90
CA ILE A 671 15.32 -36.21 -4.33
C ILE A 671 15.92 -37.49 -4.93
N HIS A 672 16.71 -38.27 -4.17
CA HIS A 672 17.17 -39.60 -4.60
C HIS A 672 15.99 -40.56 -4.80
N LEU A 673 15.06 -40.63 -3.84
CA LEU A 673 13.84 -41.43 -3.97
C LEU A 673 12.97 -40.97 -5.15
N ALA A 674 12.71 -39.66 -5.28
CA ALA A 674 11.93 -39.11 -6.39
C ALA A 674 12.56 -39.45 -7.75
N ALA A 675 13.86 -39.26 -7.92
CA ALA A 675 14.57 -39.61 -9.15
C ALA A 675 14.49 -41.11 -9.47
N LYS A 676 14.62 -42.00 -8.47
CA LYS A 676 14.46 -43.45 -8.66
C LYS A 676 13.04 -43.80 -9.14
N GLN A 677 12.01 -43.20 -8.54
CA GLN A 677 10.61 -43.50 -8.88
C GLN A 677 10.18 -42.91 -10.22
N ILE A 678 10.59 -41.68 -10.55
CA ILE A 678 10.39 -41.07 -11.87
C ILE A 678 11.03 -41.96 -12.95
N ARG A 679 12.24 -42.48 -12.67
CA ARG A 679 12.98 -43.32 -13.61
C ARG A 679 12.37 -44.71 -13.86
N ALA A 680 11.76 -45.30 -12.83
CA ALA A 680 11.09 -46.59 -12.92
C ALA A 680 9.73 -46.47 -13.61
N THR A 681 8.90 -45.53 -13.18
CA THR A 681 7.49 -45.42 -13.60
C THR A 681 7.27 -44.57 -14.86
N ASN A 682 8.26 -43.76 -15.25
CA ASN A 682 8.14 -42.73 -16.30
C ASN A 682 7.00 -41.72 -16.05
N ARG A 683 6.73 -41.41 -14.77
CA ARG A 683 5.75 -40.43 -14.29
C ARG A 683 6.44 -39.34 -13.45
N PRO A 684 5.93 -38.11 -13.39
CA PRO A 684 6.50 -37.05 -12.54
C PRO A 684 6.22 -37.29 -11.06
N ALA A 685 6.98 -36.64 -10.17
CA ALA A 685 6.72 -36.63 -8.72
C ALA A 685 6.23 -35.25 -8.24
N GLY A 686 5.50 -35.18 -7.13
CA GLY A 686 5.15 -33.93 -6.44
C GLY A 686 6.10 -33.61 -5.30
N LEU A 687 6.48 -32.35 -5.13
CA LEU A 687 7.30 -31.87 -4.01
C LEU A 687 6.51 -30.87 -3.16
N MET A 688 6.45 -31.09 -1.85
CA MET A 688 5.77 -30.18 -0.92
C MET A 688 6.75 -29.14 -0.40
N VAL A 689 6.78 -27.98 -1.05
CA VAL A 689 7.75 -26.91 -0.81
C VAL A 689 7.22 -25.87 0.18
N TRP A 690 8.06 -24.89 0.54
CA TRP A 690 7.72 -23.79 1.42
C TRP A 690 7.10 -24.25 2.75
N ARG A 691 7.71 -25.28 3.36
CA ARG A 691 7.26 -25.95 4.60
C ARG A 691 5.89 -26.66 4.48
N GLY A 692 5.53 -27.10 3.28
CA GLY A 692 4.24 -27.70 2.96
C GLY A 692 3.13 -26.68 2.66
N ALA A 693 3.46 -25.40 2.45
CA ALA A 693 2.49 -24.37 2.08
C ALA A 693 2.25 -24.28 0.56
N HIS A 694 3.05 -24.97 -0.25
CA HIS A 694 2.99 -24.93 -1.71
C HIS A 694 3.46 -26.25 -2.34
N SER A 695 3.21 -26.40 -3.64
CA SER A 695 3.36 -27.64 -4.39
C SER A 695 4.10 -27.39 -5.70
N TRP A 696 5.15 -28.16 -5.96
CA TRP A 696 5.82 -28.22 -7.26
C TRP A 696 5.64 -29.60 -7.89
N VAL A 697 5.70 -29.68 -9.21
CA VAL A 697 5.89 -30.96 -9.93
C VAL A 697 7.36 -31.10 -10.30
N MET A 698 7.97 -32.25 -10.03
CA MET A 698 9.30 -32.64 -10.48
C MET A 698 9.14 -33.50 -11.73
N SER A 699 9.43 -32.91 -12.88
CA SER A 699 9.27 -33.47 -14.22
C SER A 699 10.52 -34.22 -14.72
N GLY A 700 11.68 -34.01 -14.10
CA GLY A 700 12.94 -34.59 -14.56
C GLY A 700 14.11 -34.36 -13.60
N PHE A 701 15.28 -34.89 -13.95
CA PHE A 701 16.50 -34.75 -13.16
C PHE A 701 17.78 -35.03 -13.97
N THR A 702 18.92 -34.66 -13.38
CA THR A 702 20.26 -35.08 -13.79
C THR A 702 20.94 -35.80 -12.63
N SER A 703 21.70 -36.86 -12.91
CA SER A 703 22.39 -37.66 -11.90
C SER A 703 23.74 -38.18 -12.37
N THR A 704 24.58 -38.64 -11.43
CA THR A 704 25.91 -39.21 -11.72
C THR A 704 25.88 -40.60 -12.37
N ALA A 705 24.73 -41.27 -12.37
CA ALA A 705 24.47 -42.59 -12.94
C ALA A 705 22.96 -42.76 -13.17
N ASP A 706 22.55 -43.66 -14.09
CA ASP A 706 21.14 -44.02 -14.29
C ASP A 706 20.58 -44.74 -13.05
N PRO A 707 19.52 -44.23 -12.38
CA PRO A 707 18.89 -44.90 -11.25
C PRO A 707 18.32 -46.30 -11.55
N ALA A 708 18.04 -46.62 -12.83
CA ALA A 708 17.65 -47.97 -13.23
C ALA A 708 18.82 -48.97 -13.25
N ALA A 709 20.06 -48.48 -13.33
CA ALA A 709 21.26 -49.31 -13.39
C ALA A 709 21.97 -49.50 -12.04
N THR A 710 21.78 -48.57 -11.09
CA THR A 710 22.38 -48.68 -9.74
C THR A 710 21.68 -47.78 -8.72
N ASP A 711 21.66 -48.20 -7.46
CA ASP A 711 21.29 -47.33 -6.33
C ASP A 711 22.39 -46.33 -5.93
N ARG A 712 23.64 -46.55 -6.37
CA ARG A 712 24.79 -45.69 -6.05
C ARG A 712 24.91 -44.50 -7.01
N PHE A 713 23.90 -43.65 -7.03
CA PHE A 713 23.89 -42.39 -7.77
C PHE A 713 23.69 -41.18 -6.84
N THR A 714 24.08 -40.00 -7.32
CA THR A 714 23.74 -38.71 -6.70
C THR A 714 23.00 -37.87 -7.74
N VAL A 715 21.88 -37.27 -7.36
CA VAL A 715 21.15 -36.30 -8.20
C VAL A 715 21.87 -34.95 -8.12
N THR A 716 22.18 -34.36 -9.28
CA THR A 716 22.93 -33.11 -9.40
C THR A 716 22.00 -31.90 -9.56
N ALA A 717 20.92 -32.05 -10.32
CA ALA A 717 19.87 -31.04 -10.49
C ALA A 717 18.52 -31.72 -10.79
N VAL A 718 17.42 -31.01 -10.53
CA VAL A 718 16.05 -31.44 -10.79
C VAL A 718 15.36 -30.46 -11.74
N ARG A 719 14.45 -30.93 -12.59
CA ARG A 719 13.54 -30.08 -13.35
C ARG A 719 12.23 -29.96 -12.59
N ILE A 720 11.77 -28.72 -12.41
CA ILE A 720 10.58 -28.43 -11.61
C ILE A 720 9.63 -27.45 -12.30
N GLU A 721 8.34 -27.74 -12.12
CA GLU A 721 7.22 -26.90 -12.51
C GLU A 721 6.66 -26.22 -11.26
N ASP A 722 7.04 -24.95 -11.06
CA ASP A 722 6.49 -24.12 -10.00
C ASP A 722 5.15 -23.54 -10.45
N VAL A 723 4.04 -24.19 -10.08
CA VAL A 723 2.67 -23.77 -10.46
C VAL A 723 2.27 -22.39 -9.94
N TRP A 724 3.08 -21.75 -9.09
CA TRP A 724 2.88 -20.35 -8.69
C TRP A 724 3.36 -19.36 -9.77
N TYR A 725 4.09 -19.79 -10.81
CA TYR A 725 4.64 -18.91 -11.84
C TYR A 725 3.56 -18.26 -12.72
N PRO A 726 3.67 -16.95 -13.06
CA PRO A 726 4.76 -16.00 -12.77
C PRO A 726 4.52 -15.11 -11.54
N ARG A 727 3.71 -15.54 -10.56
CA ARG A 727 3.33 -14.74 -9.39
C ARG A 727 4.54 -14.55 -8.45
N LEU A 728 4.58 -13.44 -7.72
CA LEU A 728 5.61 -13.14 -6.72
C LEU A 728 5.09 -13.46 -5.32
N SER A 729 5.78 -14.32 -4.57
CA SER A 729 5.51 -14.55 -3.16
C SER A 729 6.17 -13.47 -2.31
N SER A 730 5.41 -12.85 -1.40
CA SER A 730 5.95 -11.87 -0.45
C SER A 730 6.76 -12.50 0.69
N ILE A 731 6.71 -13.83 0.83
CA ILE A 731 7.43 -14.61 1.84
C ILE A 731 8.61 -15.37 1.22
N TRP A 732 8.36 -16.02 0.07
CA TRP A 732 9.28 -16.98 -0.55
C TRP A 732 9.98 -16.45 -1.80
N GLY A 733 9.72 -15.20 -2.20
CA GLY A 733 10.38 -14.58 -3.34
C GLY A 733 9.72 -14.92 -4.68
N ARG A 734 10.52 -14.96 -5.74
CA ARG A 734 10.02 -15.10 -7.12
C ARG A 734 9.92 -16.57 -7.49
N SER A 735 8.73 -16.97 -7.93
CA SER A 735 8.47 -18.29 -8.53
C SER A 735 9.45 -18.58 -9.67
N ARG A 736 9.88 -19.84 -9.76
CA ARG A 736 10.80 -20.30 -10.81
C ARG A 736 10.01 -20.50 -12.12
N PRO A 737 10.59 -20.22 -13.30
CA PRO A 737 9.88 -20.47 -14.57
C PRO A 737 9.59 -21.97 -14.75
N PRO A 738 8.60 -22.34 -15.59
CA PRO A 738 8.42 -23.72 -16.01
C PRO A 738 9.68 -24.26 -16.69
N ASP A 739 9.90 -25.57 -16.60
CA ASP A 739 11.14 -26.26 -16.95
C ASP A 739 12.41 -25.71 -16.25
N ALA A 740 12.29 -25.28 -14.98
CA ALA A 740 13.45 -24.80 -14.24
C ALA A 740 14.37 -25.96 -13.83
N LEU A 741 15.55 -26.05 -14.44
CA LEU A 741 16.62 -26.93 -13.97
C LEU A 741 17.31 -26.33 -12.72
N VAL A 742 16.98 -26.84 -11.54
CA VAL A 742 17.47 -26.36 -10.24
C VAL A 742 18.54 -27.31 -9.69
N PRO A 743 19.79 -26.85 -9.46
CA PRO A 743 20.81 -27.66 -8.79
C PRO A 743 20.39 -28.05 -7.37
N VAL A 744 20.69 -29.29 -6.95
CA VAL A 744 20.25 -29.81 -5.64
C VAL A 744 20.80 -28.98 -4.46
N GLY A 745 21.96 -28.34 -4.63
CA GLY A 745 22.54 -27.41 -3.64
C GLY A 745 21.90 -26.02 -3.57
N VAL A 746 20.79 -25.77 -4.27
CA VAL A 746 19.98 -24.54 -4.24
C VAL A 746 18.52 -24.85 -3.82
N LEU A 747 18.16 -26.13 -3.70
CA LEU A 747 16.80 -26.54 -3.33
C LEU A 747 16.41 -26.18 -1.89
N ASP A 748 17.37 -25.93 -1.01
CA ASP A 748 17.13 -25.53 0.39
C ASP A 748 16.58 -24.11 0.55
N GLU A 749 16.60 -23.29 -0.50
CA GLU A 749 15.88 -22.01 -0.55
C GLU A 749 14.35 -22.19 -0.53
N ASP A 750 13.85 -23.24 -1.21
CA ASP A 750 12.43 -23.45 -1.50
C ASP A 750 11.85 -24.72 -0.86
N TYR A 751 12.53 -25.86 -1.06
CA TYR A 751 12.11 -27.17 -0.57
C TYR A 751 12.53 -27.34 0.89
N LEU A 752 11.81 -26.65 1.77
CA LEU A 752 12.00 -26.65 3.21
C LEU A 752 11.19 -27.75 3.92
N PRO A 753 11.68 -28.29 5.05
CA PRO A 753 10.98 -29.32 5.80
C PRO A 753 9.60 -28.85 6.29
N TRP A 754 8.65 -29.78 6.31
CA TRP A 754 7.24 -29.54 6.64
C TRP A 754 7.08 -28.91 8.03
N HIS A 755 6.33 -27.81 8.09
CA HIS A 755 6.02 -27.10 9.32
C HIS A 755 4.80 -26.20 9.09
N ARG A 756 3.61 -26.75 9.32
CA ARG A 756 2.32 -26.09 9.05
C ARG A 756 1.71 -25.55 10.35
N PRO A 757 1.37 -24.24 10.45
CA PRO A 757 0.87 -23.64 11.69
C PRO A 757 -0.60 -23.96 12.01
N ARG A 758 -1.25 -24.85 11.25
CA ARG A 758 -2.64 -25.30 11.43
C ARG A 758 -2.68 -26.82 11.25
N GLY A 759 -3.13 -27.54 12.26
CA GLY A 759 -3.09 -29.01 12.33
C GLY A 759 -1.84 -29.54 13.03
N THR A 760 -1.85 -30.84 13.35
CA THR A 760 -0.74 -31.58 13.96
C THR A 760 -0.37 -32.75 13.07
N TYR A 761 0.87 -32.77 12.57
CA TYR A 761 1.33 -33.77 11.58
C TYR A 761 2.58 -34.51 12.12
N PRO A 762 2.46 -35.33 13.19
CA PRO A 762 3.63 -35.98 13.82
C PRO A 762 4.49 -36.77 12.82
N ASP A 763 3.86 -37.33 11.78
CA ASP A 763 4.54 -38.12 10.75
C ASP A 763 5.25 -37.29 9.68
N LYS A 764 4.89 -36.00 9.51
CA LYS A 764 5.47 -35.08 8.51
C LYS A 764 6.40 -34.04 9.13
N GLU A 765 6.17 -33.64 10.37
CA GLU A 765 6.81 -32.49 11.03
C GLU A 765 8.34 -32.58 11.00
N GLY A 766 8.99 -31.51 10.52
CA GLY A 766 10.45 -31.43 10.39
C GLY A 766 11.05 -32.29 9.27
N ARG A 767 10.24 -32.98 8.46
CA ARG A 767 10.67 -33.88 7.37
C ARG A 767 10.25 -33.35 6.00
N PHE A 768 10.85 -33.88 4.94
CA PHE A 768 10.59 -33.51 3.55
C PHE A 768 9.48 -34.41 3.00
N VAL A 769 8.39 -33.81 2.53
CA VAL A 769 7.21 -34.53 2.03
C VAL A 769 7.19 -34.45 0.50
N LEU A 770 6.86 -35.56 -0.12
CA LEU A 770 6.80 -35.73 -1.58
C LEU A 770 5.69 -36.72 -1.94
N VAL A 771 5.09 -36.54 -3.11
CA VAL A 771 4.11 -37.45 -3.71
C VAL A 771 4.82 -38.18 -4.82
N ILE A 772 5.09 -39.47 -4.66
CA ILE A 772 5.85 -40.26 -5.63
C ILE A 772 4.95 -41.21 -6.41
N PRO A 773 5.19 -41.41 -7.72
CA PRO A 773 4.60 -42.52 -8.43
C PRO A 773 5.19 -43.83 -7.90
N VAL A 774 4.38 -44.89 -7.91
CA VAL A 774 4.82 -46.26 -7.65
C VAL A 774 4.29 -47.18 -8.75
N GLU A 775 4.86 -48.39 -8.87
CA GLU A 775 4.47 -49.39 -9.87
C GLU A 775 3.09 -50.01 -9.58
#